data_AF-A0A9Q9DSR2-F1
#
_entry.id   AF-A0A9Q9DSR2-F1
#
_cell.length_a   1.000
_cell.length_b   1.000
_cell.length_c   1.000
_cell.angle_alpha   90.00
_cell.angle_beta   90.00
_cell.angle_gamma   90.00
#
_symmetry.space_group_name_H-M   'P 1'
#
loop_
_entity.id
_entity.type
_entity.pdbx_description
1 polymer ?
#
loop_
_entity_poly.entity_id
_entity_poly.type
_entity_poly.pdbx_seq_one_letter_code
_entity_poly.pdbx_strand_id
1 'polypeptide(L)'
;MPVCGACGELQITCHRQAARPEWMDGGELQAKMATEVKAEVKQAAQKRRELHGPGGRALLPRGSVAASSTTSAAFSSAGRQRNSEPGFGMAGLQATTPVAAAAPSSSSSSSAPPSSAETLPGVSPAASLQVRGRDEIDLSFVMFYTDKVFPLLFPFYSPSLLDGGRGWLLVQILKNPTLLHTTLCLGLFFFSSIIQEQSPDTEATCNILTREELGRSIENAFDTLQRDFQLLDGPIDSPSLPLSNTDENALVAKSRLLGNIVQLLRFEVGTGYSVNSVPHLEAAIALFEGIFHDYGLEMDEAGNARPSLSLVLERMARPPWSLSRLNGEAPRNADQAAFRFFSTVLLVDDIVISTALARSPRLQEYHRALLGPSARDANMGMGDAGDGALDPASIIGCCAWVLLLVGEIAGLDAWKKDQQKHGRLDMMQLCCRANTIKQALHKGIEELSLLRITPEANGSGSNIMSPSIRYWQQSAVPPENSRAKITAIWAHAALIFLSVVVSGWQPFSHCTVHAVGCVLELLGQVDATENVAVLRTLAWPFCIAGCLTQPAQFGYVKALVEDLGRLGSFSSLRLAMDVVEQAWSRSAPGADGISMGLDLTLRIYRFWDRAIGPHPIAMFEVNVFTPAQFGSFIPWLIIWRGPLSVLVHPNTEEAGVNALEAELRNHTQRATWIGDKLPIDLTLFYRAKENLEMMDGSQVDNWVKMGRAGEKPSHLFG
;
A
#
# COMPACT_ATOMS: atom_id res chain seq x y z
N MET A 1 -6.40 7.66 -44.31
CA MET A 1 -6.23 6.44 -43.49
C MET A 1 -7.13 6.53 -42.27
N PRO A 2 -7.52 5.42 -41.63
CA PRO A 2 -8.27 5.46 -40.38
C PRO A 2 -7.41 6.06 -39.26
N VAL A 3 -7.84 7.19 -38.70
CA VAL A 3 -7.27 7.81 -37.51
C VAL A 3 -7.64 6.94 -36.30
N CYS A 4 -6.70 6.66 -35.40
CA CYS A 4 -7.01 5.98 -34.14
C CYS A 4 -7.67 6.93 -33.13
N GLY A 5 -8.52 6.42 -32.23
CA GLY A 5 -9.32 7.23 -31.29
C GLY A 5 -8.50 8.31 -30.58
N ALA A 6 -7.38 7.94 -29.95
CA ALA A 6 -6.48 8.87 -29.26
C ALA A 6 -5.98 10.03 -30.15
N CYS A 7 -5.59 9.78 -31.40
CA CYS A 7 -5.19 10.86 -32.32
C CYS A 7 -6.39 11.72 -32.78
N GLY A 8 -7.58 11.13 -32.86
CA GLY A 8 -8.82 11.84 -33.19
C GLY A 8 -9.28 12.78 -32.07
N GLU A 9 -9.29 12.29 -30.83
CA GLU A 9 -9.58 13.06 -29.60
C GLU A 9 -8.58 14.20 -29.39
N LEU A 10 -7.29 13.91 -29.57
CA LEU A 10 -6.22 14.92 -29.47
C LEU A 10 -6.18 15.87 -30.68
N GLN A 11 -6.85 15.53 -31.79
CA GLN A 11 -6.88 16.25 -33.07
C GLN A 11 -5.47 16.46 -33.65
N ILE A 12 -4.68 15.40 -33.69
CA ILE A 12 -3.28 15.37 -34.14
C ILE A 12 -3.05 14.36 -35.28
N THR A 13 -1.92 14.48 -35.98
CA THR A 13 -1.58 13.66 -37.14
C THR A 13 -1.33 12.19 -36.74
N CYS A 14 -2.11 11.28 -37.32
CA CYS A 14 -2.07 9.87 -36.97
C CYS A 14 -1.06 9.09 -37.81
N HIS A 15 0.17 8.96 -37.30
CA HIS A 15 1.26 8.20 -37.93
C HIS A 15 1.13 6.66 -37.83
N ARG A 16 -0.10 6.12 -37.75
CA ARG A 16 -0.35 4.67 -37.61
C ARG A 16 -0.17 3.97 -38.96
N GLN A 17 1.00 3.38 -39.16
CA GLN A 17 1.39 2.63 -40.35
C GLN A 17 1.52 1.13 -40.04
N ALA A 18 1.53 0.28 -41.07
CA ALA A 18 1.72 -1.17 -40.90
C ALA A 18 3.20 -1.58 -40.68
N ALA A 19 4.14 -0.72 -41.09
CA ALA A 19 5.57 -0.86 -40.85
C ALA A 19 6.06 0.18 -39.82
N ARG A 20 7.14 -0.13 -39.10
CA ARG A 20 7.82 0.82 -38.20
C ARG A 20 8.36 2.01 -39.03
N PRO A 21 8.02 3.27 -38.72
CA PRO A 21 8.54 4.42 -39.44
C PRO A 21 10.05 4.58 -39.25
N GLU A 22 10.76 5.08 -40.27
CA GLU A 22 12.22 5.27 -40.24
C GLU A 22 12.70 6.23 -39.14
N TRP A 23 11.87 7.22 -38.78
CA TRP A 23 12.15 8.14 -37.67
C TRP A 23 12.03 7.49 -36.29
N MET A 24 11.46 6.30 -36.17
CA MET A 24 11.35 5.56 -34.90
C MET A 24 12.65 4.78 -34.64
N ASP A 25 13.78 5.50 -34.63
CA ASP A 25 15.15 4.98 -34.54
C ASP A 25 15.55 4.60 -33.10
N GLY A 26 14.89 5.16 -32.09
CA GLY A 26 15.31 5.10 -30.69
C GLY A 26 16.37 6.13 -30.31
N GLY A 27 16.69 7.08 -31.21
CA GLY A 27 17.74 8.08 -31.08
C GLY A 27 17.24 9.48 -31.43
N GLU A 28 18.03 10.23 -32.20
CA GLU A 28 17.78 11.65 -32.47
C GLU A 28 16.54 11.89 -33.34
N LEU A 29 16.23 11.02 -34.30
CA LEU A 29 15.05 11.19 -35.15
C LEU A 29 13.76 10.98 -34.34
N GLN A 30 13.75 10.01 -33.44
CA GLN A 30 12.64 9.75 -32.54
C GLN A 30 12.48 10.87 -31.49
N ALA A 31 13.58 11.41 -30.97
CA ALA A 31 13.56 12.55 -30.05
C ALA A 31 13.02 13.83 -30.73
N LYS A 32 13.41 14.07 -31.99
CA LYS A 32 12.90 15.17 -32.81
C LYS A 32 11.40 15.00 -33.10
N MET A 33 10.97 13.84 -33.59
CA MET A 33 9.56 13.55 -33.87
C MET A 33 8.69 13.67 -32.61
N ALA A 34 9.17 13.19 -31.46
CA ALA A 34 8.48 13.33 -30.18
C ALA A 34 8.34 14.80 -29.74
N THR A 35 9.22 15.70 -30.20
CA THR A 35 9.12 17.15 -29.95
C THR A 35 8.11 17.81 -30.89
N GLU A 36 8.07 17.39 -32.16
CA GLU A 36 7.09 17.87 -33.15
C GLU A 36 5.66 17.47 -32.76
N VAL A 37 5.42 16.21 -32.36
CA VAL A 37 4.11 15.75 -31.87
C VAL A 37 3.68 16.49 -30.59
N LYS A 38 4.61 16.79 -29.66
CA LYS A 38 4.30 17.61 -28.48
C LYS A 38 3.88 19.04 -28.84
N ALA A 39 4.46 19.63 -29.88
CA ALA A 39 4.05 20.93 -30.39
C ALA A 39 2.65 20.88 -31.03
N GLU A 40 2.35 19.84 -31.82
CA GLU A 40 1.04 19.62 -32.44
C GLU A 40 -0.07 19.47 -31.38
N VAL A 41 0.15 18.62 -30.36
CA VAL A 41 -0.78 18.46 -29.22
C VAL A 41 -1.05 19.79 -28.52
N LYS A 42 -0.02 20.62 -28.32
CA LYS A 42 -0.16 21.94 -27.67
C LYS A 42 -0.99 22.92 -28.52
N GLN A 43 -0.76 22.96 -29.83
CA GLN A 43 -1.54 23.80 -30.74
C GLN A 43 -3.01 23.33 -30.84
N ALA A 44 -3.23 22.01 -30.95
CA ALA A 44 -4.58 21.45 -31.00
C ALA A 44 -5.36 21.69 -29.69
N ALA A 45 -4.70 21.56 -28.53
CA ALA A 45 -5.29 21.87 -27.23
C ALA A 45 -5.63 23.37 -27.07
N GLN A 46 -4.78 24.28 -27.56
CA GLN A 46 -5.08 25.72 -27.59
C GLN A 46 -6.29 26.00 -28.49
N LYS A 47 -6.32 25.47 -29.72
CA LYS A 47 -7.42 25.64 -30.66
C LYS A 47 -8.75 25.10 -30.12
N ARG A 48 -8.73 23.99 -29.37
CA ARG A 48 -9.93 23.49 -28.65
C ARG A 48 -10.43 24.46 -27.58
N ARG A 49 -9.54 25.10 -26.82
CA ARG A 49 -9.92 26.11 -25.81
C ARG A 49 -10.50 27.37 -26.45
N GLU A 50 -9.90 27.84 -27.55
CA GLU A 50 -10.40 29.00 -28.32
C GLU A 50 -11.80 28.75 -28.91
N LEU A 51 -12.09 27.52 -29.35
CA LEU A 51 -13.42 27.12 -29.85
C LEU A 51 -14.48 26.91 -28.75
N HIS A 52 -14.07 26.77 -27.47
CA HIS A 52 -14.97 26.57 -26.32
C HIS A 52 -14.93 27.74 -25.33
N GLY A 53 -14.83 28.98 -25.85
CA GLY A 53 -14.88 30.20 -25.04
C GLY A 53 -16.22 30.39 -24.31
N PRO A 54 -16.28 31.25 -23.26
CA PRO A 54 -17.30 31.17 -22.18
C PRO A 54 -18.75 31.61 -22.51
N GLY A 55 -19.23 31.41 -23.74
CA GLY A 55 -20.60 31.75 -24.16
C GLY A 55 -21.12 31.01 -25.41
N GLY A 56 -20.38 30.03 -25.95
CA GLY A 56 -20.69 29.37 -27.22
C GLY A 56 -21.71 28.23 -27.13
N ARG A 57 -23.02 28.52 -27.10
CA ARG A 57 -24.08 27.48 -27.14
C ARG A 57 -24.30 26.97 -28.57
N ALA A 58 -23.41 26.08 -29.05
CA ALA A 58 -23.44 25.53 -30.40
C ALA A 58 -24.46 24.38 -30.57
N LEU A 59 -25.41 24.51 -31.49
CA LEU A 59 -26.15 23.37 -32.04
C LEU A 59 -25.28 22.69 -33.12
N LEU A 60 -25.20 21.36 -33.12
CA LEU A 60 -24.57 20.60 -34.21
C LEU A 60 -25.61 20.11 -35.24
N PRO A 61 -25.23 19.94 -36.53
CA PRO A 61 -26.20 19.75 -37.60
C PRO A 61 -26.68 18.29 -37.72
N ARG A 62 -27.98 18.11 -37.99
CA ARG A 62 -28.59 16.81 -38.21
C ARG A 62 -28.29 16.29 -39.64
N GLY A 63 -27.21 15.53 -39.78
CA GLY A 63 -26.95 14.75 -41.00
C GLY A 63 -28.06 13.70 -41.22
N SER A 64 -28.60 13.63 -42.44
CA SER A 64 -29.74 12.76 -42.77
C SER A 64 -29.38 11.78 -43.88
N VAL A 65 -29.71 10.49 -43.69
CA VAL A 65 -29.79 9.49 -44.76
C VAL A 65 -30.99 8.57 -44.50
N ALA A 66 -31.74 8.27 -45.56
CA ALA A 66 -32.75 7.20 -45.67
C ALA A 66 -33.80 7.06 -44.54
N ALA A 67 -35.00 7.62 -44.78
CA ALA A 67 -36.21 7.18 -44.10
C ALA A 67 -36.85 5.99 -44.84
N SER A 68 -37.51 5.11 -44.09
CA SER A 68 -38.60 4.26 -44.61
C SER A 68 -39.77 4.35 -43.64
N SER A 69 -40.85 4.99 -44.10
CA SER A 69 -42.17 5.00 -43.47
C SER A 69 -42.74 3.56 -43.39
N THR A 70 -43.61 3.21 -42.43
CA THR A 70 -45.03 3.62 -42.48
C THR A 70 -45.78 3.70 -41.15
N THR A 71 -46.83 4.54 -41.18
CA THR A 71 -48.11 4.46 -40.44
C THR A 71 -48.13 4.42 -38.91
N SER A 72 -48.45 5.59 -38.37
CA SER A 72 -49.08 5.85 -37.07
C SER A 72 -50.33 4.99 -36.79
N ALA A 73 -50.55 4.68 -35.52
CA ALA A 73 -51.87 4.73 -34.89
C ALA A 73 -51.73 4.95 -33.38
N ALA A 74 -52.59 5.77 -32.79
CA ALA A 74 -52.79 5.85 -31.35
C ALA A 74 -54.26 5.61 -31.06
N PHE A 75 -54.58 4.76 -30.09
CA PHE A 75 -55.86 4.83 -29.35
C PHE A 75 -55.76 4.12 -27.99
N SER A 76 -56.70 4.40 -27.10
CA SER A 76 -56.74 3.87 -25.74
C SER A 76 -57.86 2.84 -25.52
N SER A 77 -57.76 2.12 -24.40
CA SER A 77 -58.85 1.60 -23.54
C SER A 77 -59.35 0.13 -23.65
N ALA A 78 -59.52 -0.44 -22.44
CA ALA A 78 -60.58 -1.33 -21.96
C ALA A 78 -60.61 -2.87 -22.26
N GLY A 79 -60.52 -3.66 -21.17
CA GLY A 79 -61.07 -5.03 -21.03
C GLY A 79 -60.08 -6.20 -21.25
N ARG A 80 -60.25 -7.40 -20.65
CA ARG A 80 -61.21 -7.84 -19.59
C ARG A 80 -60.77 -9.17 -18.92
N GLN A 81 -60.92 -9.25 -17.59
CA GLN A 81 -61.04 -10.40 -16.64
C GLN A 81 -60.81 -11.90 -17.06
N ARG A 82 -60.08 -12.66 -16.19
CA ARG A 82 -60.31 -14.07 -15.66
C ARG A 82 -60.57 -15.25 -16.66
N ASN A 83 -60.41 -16.57 -16.39
CA ASN A 83 -60.19 -17.49 -15.24
C ASN A 83 -59.72 -18.88 -15.85
N SER A 84 -59.40 -20.00 -15.19
CA SER A 84 -58.55 -20.35 -14.02
C SER A 84 -58.44 -21.90 -13.84
N GLU A 85 -57.30 -22.41 -13.34
CA GLU A 85 -57.01 -23.81 -12.90
C GLU A 85 -57.08 -24.96 -13.96
N PRO A 86 -56.62 -26.21 -13.67
CA PRO A 86 -57.25 -27.16 -12.73
C PRO A 86 -56.30 -27.75 -11.64
N GLY A 87 -56.83 -28.50 -10.65
CA GLY A 87 -56.04 -29.10 -9.56
C GLY A 87 -56.61 -30.36 -8.89
N PHE A 88 -55.91 -30.85 -7.85
CA PHE A 88 -56.20 -32.01 -6.98
C PHE A 88 -55.55 -31.81 -5.58
N GLY A 89 -55.96 -32.48 -4.49
CA GLY A 89 -57.10 -33.38 -4.32
C GLY A 89 -57.17 -34.14 -2.97
N MET A 90 -57.98 -33.62 -2.03
CA MET A 90 -58.60 -34.30 -0.87
C MET A 90 -57.81 -34.69 0.42
N ALA A 91 -58.60 -34.69 1.52
CA ALA A 91 -58.38 -35.21 2.89
C ALA A 91 -57.32 -34.53 3.80
N GLY A 92 -57.59 -34.15 5.06
CA GLY A 92 -58.87 -33.94 5.77
C GLY A 92 -58.85 -34.33 7.26
N LEU A 93 -59.42 -33.49 8.15
CA LEU A 93 -60.15 -33.84 9.41
C LEU A 93 -60.48 -32.61 10.29
N GLN A 94 -61.78 -32.37 10.48
CA GLN A 94 -62.52 -31.84 11.66
C GLN A 94 -62.06 -30.61 12.48
N ALA A 95 -63.04 -29.94 13.10
CA ALA A 95 -62.89 -28.69 13.87
C ALA A 95 -63.74 -28.70 15.15
N THR A 96 -63.42 -27.84 16.13
CA THR A 96 -64.37 -27.39 17.18
C THR A 96 -64.20 -25.90 17.49
N THR A 97 -65.33 -25.23 17.68
CA THR A 97 -65.61 -23.83 18.11
C THR A 97 -67.04 -23.86 18.74
N PRO A 98 -67.71 -22.77 19.24
CA PRO A 98 -67.41 -21.33 19.18
C PRO A 98 -67.78 -20.54 20.48
N VAL A 99 -68.34 -19.32 20.31
CA VAL A 99 -68.93 -18.33 21.26
C VAL A 99 -67.91 -17.27 21.75
N ALA A 100 -67.81 -16.04 21.21
CA ALA A 100 -68.77 -14.94 20.91
C ALA A 100 -69.07 -14.04 22.14
N ALA A 101 -69.42 -12.74 22.04
CA ALA A 101 -69.85 -11.94 20.88
C ALA A 101 -69.60 -10.40 21.04
N ALA A 102 -70.06 -9.65 20.02
CA ALA A 102 -70.53 -8.24 20.04
C ALA A 102 -69.53 -7.05 19.99
N ALA A 103 -69.65 -6.29 18.89
CA ALA A 103 -69.51 -4.83 18.86
C ALA A 103 -70.93 -4.20 18.72
N PRO A 104 -71.06 -2.86 18.80
CA PRO A 104 -71.57 -2.17 17.60
C PRO A 104 -70.89 -0.81 17.32
N SER A 105 -71.31 -0.16 16.23
CA SER A 105 -70.73 1.06 15.65
C SER A 105 -71.71 2.25 15.64
N SER A 106 -71.21 3.47 15.43
CA SER A 106 -71.72 4.40 14.39
C SER A 106 -71.01 5.76 14.35
N SER A 107 -71.15 6.41 13.20
CA SER A 107 -70.64 7.71 12.73
C SER A 107 -70.99 8.97 13.54
N SER A 108 -70.17 10.03 13.44
CA SER A 108 -70.55 11.25 12.68
C SER A 108 -69.45 12.34 12.62
N SER A 109 -69.73 13.36 11.81
CA SER A 109 -68.87 14.37 11.18
C SER A 109 -68.39 15.56 12.04
N SER A 110 -67.15 16.00 11.76
CA SER A 110 -66.67 17.40 11.65
C SER A 110 -67.02 18.46 12.72
N SER A 111 -65.98 19.06 13.31
CA SER A 111 -65.73 20.52 13.27
C SER A 111 -64.40 20.88 13.96
N ALA A 112 -63.84 22.05 13.69
CA ALA A 112 -62.64 22.59 14.33
C ALA A 112 -62.83 24.06 14.73
N PRO A 113 -62.43 24.49 15.94
CA PRO A 113 -62.33 25.90 16.32
C PRO A 113 -60.87 26.43 16.29
N PRO A 114 -60.65 27.75 16.11
CA PRO A 114 -59.31 28.31 15.94
C PRO A 114 -58.69 28.93 17.22
N SER A 115 -57.36 29.00 17.19
CA SER A 115 -56.46 30.03 17.73
C SER A 115 -56.87 30.90 18.94
N SER A 116 -56.01 30.87 19.96
CA SER A 116 -55.68 32.04 20.80
C SER A 116 -54.23 31.91 21.27
N ALA A 117 -53.46 32.99 21.24
CA ALA A 117 -52.05 33.00 21.60
C ALA A 117 -51.76 34.11 22.63
N GLU A 118 -51.11 33.75 23.72
CA GLU A 118 -50.49 34.69 24.65
C GLU A 118 -48.97 34.55 24.56
N THR A 119 -48.25 35.66 24.66
CA THR A 119 -46.81 35.72 24.34
C THR A 119 -46.05 36.47 25.42
N LEU A 120 -45.11 35.79 26.09
CA LEU A 120 -43.99 36.41 26.80
C LEU A 120 -42.68 35.66 26.48
N PRO A 121 -41.51 36.30 26.61
CA PRO A 121 -40.45 36.12 25.62
C PRO A 121 -39.19 35.41 26.16
N GLY A 122 -38.24 35.14 25.24
CA GLY A 122 -36.82 35.12 25.61
C GLY A 122 -36.11 33.76 25.64
N VAL A 123 -36.34 32.89 24.64
CA VAL A 123 -35.39 31.80 24.33
C VAL A 123 -35.01 31.87 22.86
N SER A 124 -33.77 32.27 22.58
CA SER A 124 -33.19 32.13 21.23
C SER A 124 -33.05 30.63 20.92
N PRO A 125 -33.61 30.10 19.82
CA PRO A 125 -33.51 28.69 19.49
C PRO A 125 -32.07 28.33 19.13
N ALA A 126 -31.37 27.70 20.07
CA ALA A 126 -29.99 27.27 19.90
C ALA A 126 -29.89 26.23 18.77
N ALA A 127 -29.09 26.54 17.74
CA ALA A 127 -28.56 25.64 16.72
C ALA A 127 -29.40 24.40 16.37
N SER A 128 -30.65 24.59 15.94
CA SER A 128 -31.43 23.51 15.33
C SER A 128 -30.66 22.99 14.09
N LEU A 129 -30.38 21.67 14.01
CA LEU A 129 -29.72 21.06 12.85
C LEU A 129 -30.59 21.25 11.59
N GLN A 130 -30.32 22.33 10.84
CA GLN A 130 -30.95 22.55 9.55
C GLN A 130 -30.31 21.64 8.51
N VAL A 131 -30.85 20.43 8.37
CA VAL A 131 -30.60 19.54 7.23
C VAL A 131 -31.30 20.14 5.99
N ARG A 132 -30.78 21.26 5.51
CA ARG A 132 -31.17 21.87 4.23
C ARG A 132 -30.40 21.19 3.11
N GLY A 133 -31.11 20.52 2.20
CA GLY A 133 -30.60 20.18 0.87
C GLY A 133 -29.32 19.34 0.85
N ARG A 134 -29.38 18.10 1.36
CA ARG A 134 -28.61 17.00 0.78
C ARG A 134 -29.57 16.18 -0.06
N ASP A 135 -29.12 15.71 -1.22
CA ASP A 135 -29.97 14.88 -2.06
C ASP A 135 -30.12 13.48 -1.44
N GLU A 136 -31.23 12.80 -1.74
CA GLU A 136 -31.49 11.43 -1.29
C GLU A 136 -30.35 10.47 -1.70
N ILE A 137 -29.73 10.76 -2.85
CA ILE A 137 -28.57 10.09 -3.41
C ILE A 137 -27.37 10.17 -2.45
N ASP A 138 -27.01 11.36 -1.93
CA ASP A 138 -25.89 11.53 -0.99
C ASP A 138 -26.07 10.65 0.26
N LEU A 139 -27.26 10.69 0.85
CA LEU A 139 -27.58 9.93 2.06
C LEU A 139 -27.53 8.42 1.78
N SER A 140 -27.97 7.98 0.59
CA SER A 140 -27.85 6.59 0.16
C SER A 140 -26.39 6.13 0.05
N PHE A 141 -25.49 6.97 -0.49
CA PHE A 141 -24.07 6.66 -0.61
C PHE A 141 -23.31 6.76 0.71
N VAL A 142 -23.72 7.65 1.63
CA VAL A 142 -23.20 7.68 3.01
C VAL A 142 -23.55 6.41 3.77
N MET A 143 -24.77 5.89 3.61
CA MET A 143 -25.16 4.60 4.19
C MET A 143 -24.45 3.42 3.52
N PHE A 144 -24.36 3.39 2.18
CA PHE A 144 -23.59 2.39 1.45
C PHE A 144 -22.11 2.37 1.87
N TYR A 145 -21.50 3.54 2.08
CA TYR A 145 -20.15 3.63 2.61
C TYR A 145 -20.05 3.04 4.03
N THR A 146 -20.95 3.44 4.93
CA THR A 146 -20.96 3.00 6.33
C THR A 146 -21.18 1.48 6.48
N ASP A 147 -22.11 0.92 5.69
CA ASP A 147 -22.57 -0.47 5.81
C ASP A 147 -21.77 -1.47 4.97
N LYS A 148 -21.12 -1.03 3.88
CA LYS A 148 -20.44 -1.90 2.91
C LYS A 148 -18.96 -1.56 2.73
N VAL A 149 -18.63 -0.30 2.47
CA VAL A 149 -17.25 0.09 2.13
C VAL A 149 -16.36 0.14 3.37
N PHE A 150 -16.77 0.84 4.43
CA PHE A 150 -15.99 0.95 5.66
C PHE A 150 -15.61 -0.41 6.27
N PRO A 151 -16.53 -1.38 6.48
CA PRO A 151 -16.15 -2.73 6.93
C PRO A 151 -15.25 -3.50 5.96
N LEU A 152 -15.26 -3.18 4.66
CA LEU A 152 -14.39 -3.80 3.66
C LEU A 152 -12.97 -3.22 3.68
N LEU A 153 -12.82 -1.94 4.06
CA LEU A 153 -11.54 -1.26 4.27
C LEU A 153 -10.90 -1.61 5.63
N PHE A 154 -11.73 -1.71 6.67
CA PHE A 154 -11.30 -1.89 8.06
C PHE A 154 -12.00 -3.10 8.70
N PRO A 155 -11.71 -4.33 8.25
CA PRO A 155 -12.43 -5.55 8.66
C PRO A 155 -12.28 -5.88 10.15
N PHE A 156 -11.22 -5.40 10.80
CA PHE A 156 -11.02 -5.58 12.24
C PHE A 156 -11.70 -4.49 13.09
N TYR A 157 -12.18 -3.38 12.49
CA TYR A 157 -12.69 -2.23 13.23
C TYR A 157 -14.07 -2.49 13.86
N SER A 158 -14.01 -2.99 15.08
CA SER A 158 -15.12 -3.30 15.97
C SER A 158 -14.93 -2.60 17.32
N PRO A 159 -15.12 -1.27 17.37
CA PRO A 159 -14.95 -0.47 18.58
C PRO A 159 -15.97 -0.83 19.65
N SER A 160 -15.67 -0.53 20.91
CA SER A 160 -16.54 -0.84 22.04
C SER A 160 -17.85 -0.02 22.01
N LEU A 161 -18.80 -0.38 22.88
CA LEU A 161 -19.98 0.46 23.12
C LEU A 161 -19.62 1.79 23.78
N LEU A 162 -18.52 1.84 24.55
CA LEU A 162 -18.01 3.09 25.16
C LEU A 162 -17.30 3.98 24.13
N ASP A 163 -16.81 3.42 23.02
CA ASP A 163 -16.28 4.18 21.87
C ASP A 163 -17.36 4.79 20.95
N GLY A 164 -18.65 4.61 21.29
CA GLY A 164 -19.77 5.05 20.44
C GLY A 164 -19.96 4.22 19.16
N GLY A 165 -19.36 3.02 19.10
CA GLY A 165 -19.44 2.15 17.92
C GLY A 165 -18.85 2.80 16.66
N ARG A 166 -19.50 2.56 15.51
CA ARG A 166 -19.21 3.29 14.26
C ARG A 166 -20.02 4.59 14.11
N GLY A 167 -20.81 4.97 15.12
CA GLY A 167 -21.69 6.15 15.07
C GLY A 167 -20.92 7.47 14.89
N TRP A 168 -19.64 7.51 15.28
CA TRP A 168 -18.78 8.66 15.05
C TRP A 168 -18.64 9.01 13.57
N LEU A 169 -18.62 8.01 12.68
CA LEU A 169 -18.40 8.18 11.24
C LEU A 169 -19.50 9.05 10.62
N LEU A 170 -20.76 8.70 10.89
CA LEU A 170 -21.91 9.48 10.44
C LEU A 170 -21.89 10.90 11.03
N VAL A 171 -21.53 11.05 12.30
CA VAL A 171 -21.43 12.37 12.94
C VAL A 171 -20.35 13.24 12.29
N GLN A 172 -19.21 12.68 11.88
CA GLN A 172 -18.18 13.43 11.16
C GLN A 172 -18.64 13.78 9.73
N ILE A 173 -19.18 12.83 8.98
CA ILE A 173 -19.71 13.04 7.61
C ILE A 173 -20.84 14.10 7.59
N LEU A 174 -21.66 14.17 8.64
CA LEU A 174 -22.68 15.20 8.77
C LEU A 174 -22.09 16.58 9.14
N LYS A 175 -21.00 16.65 9.91
CA LYS A 175 -20.32 17.89 10.34
C LYS A 175 -19.32 18.47 9.32
N ASN A 176 -18.73 17.65 8.46
CA ASN A 176 -17.51 17.97 7.71
C ASN A 176 -17.71 17.74 6.19
N PRO A 177 -17.81 18.80 5.36
CA PRO A 177 -18.05 18.65 3.92
C PRO A 177 -16.91 17.93 3.17
N THR A 178 -15.66 18.15 3.55
CA THR A 178 -14.49 17.46 2.95
C THR A 178 -14.56 15.95 3.21
N LEU A 179 -14.96 15.54 4.41
CA LEU A 179 -15.16 14.12 4.72
C LEU A 179 -16.40 13.55 4.02
N LEU A 180 -17.48 14.32 3.88
CA LEU A 180 -18.64 13.94 3.07
C LEU A 180 -18.22 13.64 1.63
N HIS A 181 -17.54 14.56 0.95
CA HIS A 181 -17.17 14.39 -0.46
C HIS A 181 -16.20 13.22 -0.65
N THR A 182 -15.19 13.04 0.22
CA THR A 182 -14.30 11.86 0.14
C THR A 182 -15.01 10.53 0.44
N THR A 183 -15.99 10.50 1.37
CA THR A 183 -16.87 9.34 1.57
C THR A 183 -17.75 9.08 0.34
N LEU A 184 -18.30 10.10 -0.31
CA LEU A 184 -19.08 9.95 -1.54
C LEU A 184 -18.20 9.43 -2.68
N CYS A 185 -16.98 9.94 -2.87
CA CYS A 185 -16.00 9.38 -3.81
C CYS A 185 -15.80 7.88 -3.61
N LEU A 186 -15.57 7.44 -2.36
CA LEU A 186 -15.39 6.04 -2.02
C LEU A 186 -16.66 5.22 -2.31
N GLY A 187 -17.84 5.69 -1.88
CA GLY A 187 -19.12 5.03 -2.15
C GLY A 187 -19.40 4.85 -3.63
N LEU A 188 -19.27 5.93 -4.41
CA LEU A 188 -19.48 5.96 -5.87
C LEU A 188 -18.47 5.08 -6.61
N PHE A 189 -17.19 5.12 -6.23
CA PHE A 189 -16.15 4.29 -6.85
C PHE A 189 -16.43 2.79 -6.65
N PHE A 190 -16.69 2.37 -5.42
CA PHE A 190 -17.02 0.97 -5.11
C PHE A 190 -18.30 0.52 -5.82
N PHE A 191 -19.32 1.38 -5.87
CA PHE A 191 -20.56 1.09 -6.60
C PHE A 191 -20.33 0.95 -8.11
N SER A 192 -19.53 1.83 -8.72
CA SER A 192 -19.14 1.70 -10.13
C SER A 192 -18.35 0.41 -10.39
N SER A 193 -17.46 0.02 -9.48
CA SER A 193 -16.68 -1.22 -9.60
C SER A 193 -17.59 -2.46 -9.62
N ILE A 194 -18.60 -2.50 -8.75
CA ILE A 194 -19.60 -3.58 -8.67
C ILE A 194 -20.49 -3.60 -9.92
N ILE A 195 -20.92 -2.44 -10.41
CA ILE A 195 -21.69 -2.36 -11.67
C ILE A 195 -20.85 -2.86 -12.85
N GLN A 196 -19.56 -2.53 -12.90
CA GLN A 196 -18.64 -3.00 -13.95
C GLN A 196 -18.30 -4.50 -13.83
N GLU A 197 -18.54 -5.16 -12.70
CA GLU A 197 -18.52 -6.64 -12.60
C GLU A 197 -19.78 -7.26 -13.21
N GLN A 198 -20.95 -6.66 -12.95
CA GLN A 198 -22.25 -7.21 -13.34
C GLN A 198 -22.67 -6.84 -14.78
N SER A 199 -22.19 -5.70 -15.29
CA SER A 199 -22.38 -5.24 -16.66
C SER A 199 -21.08 -4.60 -17.19
N PRO A 200 -20.34 -5.27 -18.09
CA PRO A 200 -19.11 -4.73 -18.67
C PRO A 200 -19.35 -3.66 -19.74
N ASP A 201 -20.61 -3.27 -19.99
CA ASP A 201 -20.97 -2.21 -20.93
C ASP A 201 -20.60 -0.82 -20.37
N THR A 202 -19.54 -0.23 -20.94
CA THR A 202 -19.04 1.10 -20.60
C THR A 202 -19.92 2.25 -21.09
N GLU A 203 -20.84 2.02 -22.04
CA GLU A 203 -21.77 3.03 -22.57
C GLU A 203 -23.11 3.06 -21.81
N ALA A 204 -23.36 2.07 -20.92
CA ALA A 204 -24.52 2.05 -20.06
C ALA A 204 -24.63 3.32 -19.20
N THR A 205 -25.79 3.98 -19.22
CA THR A 205 -26.02 5.31 -18.62
C THR A 205 -25.60 5.40 -17.14
N CYS A 206 -25.73 4.31 -16.38
CA CYS A 206 -25.34 4.26 -14.98
C CYS A 206 -23.80 4.35 -14.79
N ASN A 207 -23.01 3.74 -15.68
CA ASN A 207 -21.55 3.83 -15.65
C ASN A 207 -21.07 5.25 -16.00
N ILE A 208 -21.74 5.92 -16.94
CA ILE A 208 -21.47 7.32 -17.29
C ILE A 208 -21.76 8.24 -16.11
N LEU A 209 -22.98 8.19 -15.56
CA LEU A 209 -23.41 9.05 -14.44
C LEU A 209 -22.53 8.85 -13.19
N THR A 210 -22.21 7.60 -12.83
CA THR A 210 -21.35 7.33 -11.66
C THR A 210 -19.93 7.88 -11.85
N ARG A 211 -19.41 7.89 -13.09
CA ARG A 211 -18.10 8.46 -13.42
C ARG A 211 -18.11 10.00 -13.37
N GLU A 212 -19.18 10.65 -13.83
CA GLU A 212 -19.34 12.10 -13.72
C GLU A 212 -19.48 12.56 -12.26
N GLU A 213 -20.24 11.82 -11.46
CA GLU A 213 -20.43 12.11 -10.03
C GLU A 213 -19.14 11.90 -9.22
N LEU A 214 -18.38 10.84 -9.54
CA LEU A 214 -17.07 10.59 -8.94
C LEU A 214 -16.09 11.74 -9.23
N GLY A 215 -16.02 12.21 -10.48
CA GLY A 215 -15.15 13.33 -10.87
C GLY A 215 -15.47 14.59 -10.07
N ARG A 216 -16.76 14.97 -10.04
CA ARG A 216 -17.25 16.14 -9.29
C ARG A 216 -17.01 16.02 -7.78
N SER A 217 -17.16 14.83 -7.22
CA SER A 217 -16.90 14.56 -5.80
C SER A 217 -15.42 14.72 -5.46
N ILE A 218 -14.51 14.31 -6.35
CA ILE A 218 -13.06 14.50 -6.17
C ILE A 218 -12.69 15.99 -6.24
N GLU A 219 -13.20 16.72 -7.23
CA GLU A 219 -13.00 18.17 -7.37
C GLU A 219 -13.47 18.92 -6.11
N ASN A 220 -14.70 18.65 -5.65
CA ASN A 220 -15.26 19.22 -4.42
C ASN A 220 -14.43 18.88 -3.15
N ALA A 221 -13.85 17.68 -3.07
CA ALA A 221 -13.00 17.28 -1.95
C ALA A 221 -11.69 18.07 -1.91
N PHE A 222 -10.99 18.20 -3.05
CA PHE A 222 -9.75 18.99 -3.14
C PHE A 222 -10.00 20.49 -2.91
N ASP A 223 -11.02 21.07 -3.52
CA ASP A 223 -11.39 22.49 -3.33
C ASP A 223 -11.71 22.80 -1.86
N THR A 224 -12.35 21.86 -1.14
CA THR A 224 -12.72 22.07 0.27
C THR A 224 -11.52 21.87 1.18
N LEU A 225 -10.68 20.86 0.94
CA LEU A 225 -9.43 20.67 1.66
C LEU A 225 -8.48 21.86 1.49
N GLN A 226 -8.36 22.43 0.28
CA GLN A 226 -7.54 23.63 0.06
C GLN A 226 -8.06 24.86 0.82
N ARG A 227 -9.40 25.01 0.92
CA ARG A 227 -10.03 26.06 1.75
C ARG A 227 -9.83 25.81 3.25
N ASP A 228 -9.93 24.55 3.71
CA ASP A 228 -9.67 24.18 5.11
C ASP A 228 -8.22 24.53 5.53
N PHE A 229 -7.23 24.31 4.66
CA PHE A 229 -5.84 24.73 4.88
C PHE A 229 -5.69 26.26 4.96
N GLN A 230 -6.27 27.01 4.01
CA GLN A 230 -6.20 28.49 4.00
C GLN A 230 -6.84 29.14 5.24
N LEU A 231 -7.82 28.47 5.87
CA LEU A 231 -8.43 28.91 7.12
C LEU A 231 -7.58 28.65 8.37
N LEU A 232 -6.53 27.83 8.27
CA LEU A 232 -5.61 27.50 9.36
C LEU A 232 -4.25 28.22 9.23
N ASP A 233 -3.78 28.48 8.00
CA ASP A 233 -2.61 29.33 7.71
C ASP A 233 -2.94 30.85 7.70
N GLY A 234 -4.22 31.22 7.89
CA GLY A 234 -4.67 32.60 7.85
C GLY A 234 -4.17 33.43 9.05
N PRO A 235 -3.79 34.71 8.87
CA PRO A 235 -3.45 35.58 9.98
C PRO A 235 -4.66 35.81 10.90
N ILE A 236 -4.39 35.81 12.21
CA ILE A 236 -5.37 35.73 13.32
C ILE A 236 -6.41 36.88 13.28
N ASP A 237 -6.11 38.00 12.64
CA ASP A 237 -6.90 39.23 12.65
C ASP A 237 -8.02 39.32 11.58
N SER A 238 -8.27 38.26 10.78
CA SER A 238 -9.25 38.31 9.68
C SER A 238 -10.69 37.99 10.13
N PRO A 239 -11.65 38.94 10.10
CA PRO A 239 -12.90 38.86 10.86
C PRO A 239 -14.05 38.09 10.17
N SER A 240 -13.74 37.06 9.37
CA SER A 240 -14.70 36.45 8.42
C SER A 240 -15.36 35.13 8.86
N LEU A 241 -15.20 34.68 10.11
CA LEU A 241 -16.00 33.56 10.66
C LEU A 241 -16.21 33.69 12.18
N PRO A 242 -17.44 33.50 12.70
CA PRO A 242 -17.73 33.60 14.13
C PRO A 242 -17.41 32.30 14.88
N LEU A 243 -16.15 31.87 14.83
CA LEU A 243 -15.61 30.82 15.70
C LEU A 243 -14.98 31.50 16.92
N SER A 244 -15.35 31.08 18.14
CA SER A 244 -14.83 31.72 19.35
C SER A 244 -13.34 31.40 19.55
N ASN A 245 -12.55 32.45 19.80
CA ASN A 245 -11.10 32.40 20.08
C ASN A 245 -10.82 31.66 21.40
N THR A 246 -10.84 30.34 21.34
CA THR A 246 -10.62 29.40 22.44
C THR A 246 -9.94 28.16 21.90
N ASP A 247 -8.76 27.81 22.42
CA ASP A 247 -7.83 26.85 21.82
C ASP A 247 -8.45 25.45 21.58
N GLU A 248 -9.40 25.04 22.43
CA GLU A 248 -10.16 23.78 22.29
C GLU A 248 -10.92 23.68 20.95
N ASN A 249 -11.40 24.81 20.39
CA ASN A 249 -12.02 24.81 19.06
C ASN A 249 -10.98 24.56 17.95
N ALA A 250 -9.75 25.08 18.12
CA ALA A 250 -8.66 24.89 17.18
C ALA A 250 -8.14 23.45 17.20
N LEU A 251 -8.04 22.81 18.36
CA LEU A 251 -7.73 21.38 18.47
C LEU A 251 -8.72 20.50 17.68
N VAL A 252 -10.03 20.73 17.85
CA VAL A 252 -11.06 19.96 17.13
C VAL A 252 -11.03 20.25 15.62
N ALA A 253 -10.69 21.48 15.20
CA ALA A 253 -10.49 21.82 13.79
C ALA A 253 -9.26 21.09 13.19
N LYS A 254 -8.09 21.18 13.85
CA LYS A 254 -6.86 20.45 13.46
C LYS A 254 -7.12 18.94 13.39
N SER A 255 -7.81 18.35 14.38
CA SER A 255 -8.18 16.94 14.39
C SER A 255 -9.10 16.52 13.23
N ARG A 256 -10.00 17.39 12.76
CA ARG A 256 -10.88 17.09 11.62
C ARG A 256 -10.16 17.20 10.29
N LEU A 257 -9.27 18.19 10.12
CA LEU A 257 -8.41 18.27 8.94
C LEU A 257 -7.47 17.06 8.87
N LEU A 258 -6.91 16.61 9.99
CA LEU A 258 -6.10 15.38 10.04
C LEU A 258 -6.88 14.17 9.50
N GLY A 259 -8.13 14.01 9.92
CA GLY A 259 -9.02 12.97 9.40
C GLY A 259 -9.29 13.12 7.90
N ASN A 260 -9.50 14.33 7.39
CA ASN A 260 -9.66 14.60 5.95
C ASN A 260 -8.43 14.17 5.14
N ILE A 261 -7.23 14.55 5.58
CA ILE A 261 -5.98 14.23 4.87
C ILE A 261 -5.72 12.71 4.89
N VAL A 262 -5.90 12.04 6.04
CA VAL A 262 -5.70 10.59 6.15
C VAL A 262 -6.75 9.81 5.33
N GLN A 263 -8.00 10.28 5.28
CA GLN A 263 -9.03 9.70 4.42
C GLN A 263 -8.70 9.87 2.92
N LEU A 264 -8.20 11.04 2.51
CA LEU A 264 -7.77 11.31 1.14
C LEU A 264 -6.55 10.46 0.73
N LEU A 265 -5.55 10.34 1.63
CA LEU A 265 -4.41 9.45 1.46
C LEU A 265 -4.86 7.99 1.24
N ARG A 266 -5.81 7.51 2.03
CA ARG A 266 -6.40 6.17 1.86
C ARG A 266 -7.18 6.02 0.55
N PHE A 267 -7.86 7.06 0.08
CA PHE A 267 -8.52 7.07 -1.22
C PHE A 267 -7.51 7.00 -2.39
N GLU A 268 -6.46 7.83 -2.38
CA GLU A 268 -5.43 7.82 -3.44
C GLU A 268 -4.66 6.49 -3.50
N VAL A 269 -4.32 5.91 -2.33
CA VAL A 269 -3.63 4.61 -2.26
C VAL A 269 -4.58 3.46 -2.64
N GLY A 270 -5.86 3.51 -2.27
CA GLY A 270 -6.84 2.47 -2.65
C GLY A 270 -7.26 2.50 -4.12
N THR A 271 -7.31 3.68 -4.74
CA THR A 271 -7.68 3.84 -6.17
C THR A 271 -6.50 3.74 -7.14
N GLY A 272 -5.26 3.62 -6.65
CA GLY A 272 -4.04 3.57 -7.46
C GLY A 272 -3.49 4.93 -7.89
N TYR A 273 -4.20 6.04 -7.66
CA TYR A 273 -3.75 7.41 -7.93
C TYR A 273 -2.73 7.93 -6.89
N SER A 274 -1.78 7.08 -6.49
CA SER A 274 -0.82 7.29 -5.40
C SER A 274 0.20 8.43 -5.58
N VAL A 275 0.12 9.22 -6.67
CA VAL A 275 1.10 10.25 -7.04
C VAL A 275 1.28 11.33 -5.96
N ASN A 276 0.21 11.71 -5.25
CA ASN A 276 0.27 12.72 -4.18
C ASN A 276 0.31 12.12 -2.76
N SER A 277 0.40 10.78 -2.64
CA SER A 277 0.32 10.09 -1.35
C SER A 277 1.43 10.51 -0.37
N VAL A 278 2.64 10.78 -0.87
CA VAL A 278 3.76 11.25 -0.03
C VAL A 278 3.53 12.69 0.48
N PRO A 279 3.18 13.68 -0.36
CA PRO A 279 2.71 15.00 0.11
C PRO A 279 1.57 14.93 1.15
N HIS A 280 0.55 14.11 0.93
CA HIS A 280 -0.56 13.97 1.88
C HIS A 280 -0.12 13.32 3.21
N LEU A 281 0.74 12.30 3.17
CA LEU A 281 1.36 11.73 4.37
C LEU A 281 2.16 12.80 5.14
N GLU A 282 2.97 13.61 4.46
CA GLU A 282 3.83 14.61 5.12
C GLU A 282 3.05 15.78 5.70
N ALA A 283 1.94 16.19 5.07
CA ALA A 283 0.99 17.14 5.64
C ALA A 283 0.25 16.58 6.86
N ALA A 284 -0.17 15.31 6.83
CA ALA A 284 -0.78 14.64 7.98
C ALA A 284 0.20 14.51 9.16
N ILE A 285 1.45 14.14 8.90
CA ILE A 285 2.52 14.07 9.91
C ILE A 285 2.75 15.45 10.54
N ALA A 286 2.94 16.51 9.75
CA ALA A 286 3.19 17.85 10.30
C ALA A 286 2.01 18.38 11.15
N LEU A 287 0.78 18.10 10.72
CA LEU A 287 -0.43 18.46 11.48
C LEU A 287 -0.57 17.64 12.78
N PHE A 288 -0.20 16.36 12.76
CA PHE A 288 -0.18 15.49 13.94
C PHE A 288 0.90 15.90 14.94
N GLU A 289 2.13 16.17 14.48
CA GLU A 289 3.24 16.72 15.26
C GLU A 289 2.80 18.03 15.94
N GLY A 290 2.13 18.93 15.21
CA GLY A 290 1.57 20.18 15.75
C GLY A 290 0.43 20.00 16.75
N ILE A 291 -0.46 19.00 16.58
CA ILE A 291 -1.50 18.69 17.58
C ILE A 291 -0.88 18.24 18.90
N PHE A 292 0.13 17.37 18.85
CA PHE A 292 0.78 16.89 20.06
C PHE A 292 1.63 17.98 20.73
N HIS A 293 2.38 18.77 19.96
CA HIS A 293 3.14 19.92 20.47
C HIS A 293 2.25 20.90 21.26
N ASP A 294 1.09 21.26 20.72
CA ASP A 294 0.21 22.27 21.31
C ASP A 294 -0.68 21.74 22.46
N TYR A 295 -1.09 20.46 22.40
CA TYR A 295 -2.17 19.92 23.26
C TYR A 295 -1.85 18.59 23.95
N GLY A 296 -0.73 17.94 23.64
CA GLY A 296 -0.49 16.52 23.91
C GLY A 296 0.88 16.17 24.50
N LEU A 297 1.61 17.12 25.07
CA LEU A 297 2.86 16.86 25.79
C LEU A 297 2.65 16.85 27.32
N GLU A 298 3.07 15.77 27.96
CA GLU A 298 3.22 15.67 29.42
C GLU A 298 4.71 15.67 29.81
N MET A 299 5.02 15.98 31.07
CA MET A 299 6.38 15.90 31.62
C MET A 299 6.56 14.56 32.35
N ASP A 300 7.62 13.81 32.03
CA ASP A 300 7.99 12.62 32.81
C ASP A 300 8.69 12.96 34.13
N GLU A 301 8.90 11.96 34.99
CA GLU A 301 9.56 12.14 36.31
C GLU A 301 11.00 12.68 36.22
N ALA A 302 11.63 12.62 35.04
CA ALA A 302 12.96 13.17 34.76
C ALA A 302 12.90 14.52 34.00
N GLY A 303 11.71 15.11 33.83
CA GLY A 303 11.49 16.42 33.23
C GLY A 303 11.46 16.44 31.70
N ASN A 304 11.40 15.27 31.03
CA ASN A 304 11.37 15.19 29.57
C ASN A 304 9.93 15.26 29.06
N ALA A 305 9.72 15.94 27.92
CA ALA A 305 8.42 15.96 27.26
C ALA A 305 8.11 14.59 26.62
N ARG A 306 6.90 14.07 26.84
CA ARG A 306 6.41 12.83 26.21
C ARG A 306 5.01 13.03 25.60
N PRO A 307 4.73 12.45 24.42
CA PRO A 307 3.39 12.41 23.86
C PRO A 307 2.40 11.64 24.75
N SER A 308 1.28 12.27 25.10
CA SER A 308 0.15 11.67 25.82
C SER A 308 -1.13 11.80 25.01
N LEU A 309 -1.70 10.67 24.60
CA LEU A 309 -3.01 10.65 23.93
C LEU A 309 -4.11 11.11 24.89
N SER A 310 -4.03 10.71 26.17
CA SER A 310 -5.01 11.04 27.19
C SER A 310 -5.20 12.56 27.31
N LEU A 311 -4.11 13.32 27.34
CA LEU A 311 -4.12 14.78 27.45
C LEU A 311 -4.84 15.47 26.27
N VAL A 312 -4.70 14.92 25.06
CA VAL A 312 -5.40 15.39 23.86
C VAL A 312 -6.88 15.01 23.92
N LEU A 313 -7.19 13.77 24.27
CA LEU A 313 -8.58 13.28 24.32
C LEU A 313 -9.40 13.99 25.41
N GLU A 314 -8.81 14.28 26.58
CA GLU A 314 -9.48 15.05 27.63
C GLU A 314 -9.82 16.48 27.17
N ARG A 315 -8.92 17.15 26.43
CA ARG A 315 -9.21 18.46 25.80
C ARG A 315 -10.30 18.41 24.72
N MET A 316 -10.59 17.23 24.17
CA MET A 316 -11.69 17.01 23.21
C MET A 316 -13.02 16.59 23.88
N ALA A 317 -13.08 16.44 25.21
CA ALA A 317 -14.21 15.84 25.93
C ALA A 317 -15.39 16.81 26.15
N ARG A 318 -16.36 16.85 25.21
CA ARG A 318 -17.59 17.64 25.34
C ARG A 318 -18.84 16.88 24.86
N PRO A 319 -20.03 17.05 25.48
CA PRO A 319 -20.30 17.66 26.78
C PRO A 319 -20.08 16.67 27.96
N PRO A 320 -20.24 17.10 29.24
CA PRO A 320 -19.71 16.40 30.43
C PRO A 320 -20.16 14.95 30.75
N TRP A 321 -21.04 14.31 29.98
CA TRP A 321 -21.32 12.88 30.17
C TRP A 321 -20.13 11.97 29.80
N SER A 322 -19.19 12.51 29.02
CA SER A 322 -17.87 11.92 28.74
C SER A 322 -16.88 11.99 29.92
N LEU A 323 -17.32 12.36 31.14
CA LEU A 323 -16.53 12.33 32.38
C LEU A 323 -16.95 11.20 33.34
N SER A 324 -18.07 10.54 33.09
CA SER A 324 -18.56 9.42 33.90
C SER A 324 -17.79 8.13 33.57
N ARG A 325 -16.64 7.92 34.23
CA ARG A 325 -15.84 6.69 34.09
C ARG A 325 -16.65 5.45 34.53
N LEU A 326 -16.84 4.51 33.62
CA LEU A 326 -17.44 3.20 33.86
C LEU A 326 -16.31 2.16 33.93
N ASN A 327 -16.09 1.59 35.10
CA ASN A 327 -14.97 0.66 35.38
C ASN A 327 -13.55 1.19 35.06
N GLY A 328 -13.40 2.52 34.90
CA GLY A 328 -12.13 3.18 34.57
C GLY A 328 -12.20 3.97 33.25
N GLU A 329 -12.85 3.40 32.23
CA GLU A 329 -12.97 3.99 30.89
C GLU A 329 -14.08 5.05 30.83
N ALA A 330 -13.84 6.15 30.11
CA ALA A 330 -14.84 7.18 29.84
C ALA A 330 -15.48 7.00 28.46
N PRO A 331 -16.81 7.19 28.29
CA PRO A 331 -17.47 7.03 27.00
C PRO A 331 -17.03 8.16 26.04
N ARG A 332 -16.47 7.76 24.90
CA ARG A 332 -15.78 8.64 23.94
C ARG A 332 -16.76 9.26 22.95
N ASN A 333 -16.60 10.56 22.67
CA ASN A 333 -17.42 11.28 21.71
C ASN A 333 -16.91 11.10 20.26
N ALA A 334 -17.71 11.55 19.28
CA ALA A 334 -17.42 11.34 17.86
C ALA A 334 -16.15 12.03 17.34
N ASP A 335 -15.66 13.08 18.00
CA ASP A 335 -14.42 13.76 17.65
C ASP A 335 -13.21 13.03 18.27
N GLN A 336 -13.32 12.58 19.53
CA GLN A 336 -12.33 11.70 20.18
C GLN A 336 -12.14 10.37 19.43
N ALA A 337 -13.23 9.68 19.08
CA ALA A 337 -13.19 8.39 18.38
C ALA A 337 -12.57 8.51 16.98
N ALA A 338 -12.92 9.56 16.23
CA ALA A 338 -12.30 9.87 14.94
C ALA A 338 -10.81 10.14 15.08
N PHE A 339 -10.38 10.92 16.08
CA PHE A 339 -8.97 11.22 16.30
C PHE A 339 -8.16 9.96 16.62
N ARG A 340 -8.64 9.08 17.52
CA ARG A 340 -7.99 7.78 17.80
C ARG A 340 -7.86 6.93 16.54
N PHE A 341 -8.93 6.84 15.74
CA PHE A 341 -8.94 6.07 14.51
C PHE A 341 -7.91 6.59 13.50
N PHE A 342 -8.03 7.85 13.07
CA PHE A 342 -7.14 8.42 12.05
C PHE A 342 -5.68 8.53 12.52
N SER A 343 -5.42 8.77 13.80
CA SER A 343 -4.05 8.71 14.37
C SER A 343 -3.44 7.32 14.25
N THR A 344 -4.19 6.27 14.59
CA THR A 344 -3.72 4.89 14.47
C THR A 344 -3.44 4.53 13.00
N VAL A 345 -4.32 4.95 12.08
CA VAL A 345 -4.15 4.76 10.64
C VAL A 345 -2.89 5.47 10.11
N LEU A 346 -2.61 6.69 10.58
CA LEU A 346 -1.43 7.47 10.20
C LEU A 346 -0.11 6.85 10.70
N LEU A 347 -0.08 6.39 11.96
CA LEU A 347 1.09 5.73 12.54
C LEU A 347 1.41 4.40 11.83
N VAL A 348 0.39 3.67 11.37
CA VAL A 348 0.58 2.50 10.47
C VAL A 348 1.19 2.95 9.13
N ASP A 349 0.70 4.02 8.53
CA ASP A 349 1.16 4.48 7.21
C ASP A 349 2.57 5.06 7.20
N ASP A 350 2.98 5.84 8.21
CA ASP A 350 4.36 6.33 8.29
C ASP A 350 5.36 5.18 8.42
N ILE A 351 5.03 4.10 9.15
CA ILE A 351 5.83 2.87 9.20
C ILE A 351 5.88 2.21 7.82
N VAL A 352 4.73 1.88 7.23
CA VAL A 352 4.62 1.12 5.98
C VAL A 352 5.25 1.88 4.81
N ILE A 353 4.91 3.16 4.62
CA ILE A 353 5.41 3.98 3.51
C ILE A 353 6.92 4.25 3.68
N SER A 354 7.44 4.38 4.91
CA SER A 354 8.87 4.54 5.12
C SER A 354 9.70 3.30 4.75
N THR A 355 9.13 2.09 4.75
CA THR A 355 9.79 0.91 4.16
C THR A 355 10.01 1.08 2.65
N ALA A 356 9.02 1.61 1.92
CA ALA A 356 9.07 1.81 0.48
C ALA A 356 9.96 3.01 0.09
N LEU A 357 9.95 4.07 0.92
CA LEU A 357 10.82 5.24 0.76
C LEU A 357 12.26 5.03 1.28
N ALA A 358 12.59 3.85 1.81
CA ALA A 358 13.90 3.51 2.39
C ALA A 358 14.41 4.54 3.43
N ARG A 359 13.49 5.06 4.26
CA ARG A 359 13.77 6.08 5.28
C ARG A 359 13.40 5.58 6.68
N SER A 360 13.91 6.23 7.72
CA SER A 360 13.38 6.04 9.06
C SER A 360 11.95 6.60 9.14
N PRO A 361 11.00 5.93 9.82
CA PRO A 361 9.67 6.50 10.06
C PRO A 361 9.80 7.85 10.78
N ARG A 362 9.09 8.88 10.31
CA ARG A 362 9.15 10.23 10.90
C ARG A 362 8.57 10.26 12.30
N LEU A 363 7.47 9.55 12.54
CA LEU A 363 6.76 9.53 13.82
C LEU A 363 7.37 8.52 14.82
N GLN A 364 8.64 8.12 14.68
CA GLN A 364 9.25 7.03 15.46
C GLN A 364 9.20 7.21 17.00
N GLU A 365 9.20 8.44 17.49
CA GLU A 365 9.04 8.74 18.92
C GLU A 365 7.58 8.50 19.36
N TYR A 366 6.62 9.05 18.62
CA TYR A 366 5.19 8.84 18.80
C TYR A 366 4.78 7.37 18.66
N HIS A 367 5.42 6.60 17.77
CA HIS A 367 5.18 5.17 17.63
C HIS A 367 5.41 4.42 18.95
N ARG A 368 6.51 4.69 19.66
CA ARG A 368 6.81 4.02 20.94
C ARG A 368 6.02 4.58 22.13
N ALA A 369 5.51 5.82 22.04
CA ALA A 369 4.73 6.45 23.10
C ALA A 369 3.23 6.14 23.02
N LEU A 370 2.67 6.00 21.80
CA LEU A 370 1.22 5.99 21.57
C LEU A 370 0.68 4.65 21.07
N LEU A 371 1.46 3.85 20.33
CA LEU A 371 1.08 2.47 20.06
C LEU A 371 1.36 1.66 21.34
N GLY A 372 0.34 0.94 21.83
CA GLY A 372 0.37 0.37 23.17
C GLY A 372 1.52 -0.62 23.45
N PRO A 373 1.81 -0.91 24.74
CA PRO A 373 2.79 -1.91 25.13
C PRO A 373 2.57 -3.25 24.41
N SER A 374 3.65 -4.01 24.23
CA SER A 374 3.51 -5.36 23.69
C SER A 374 2.75 -6.23 24.68
N ALA A 375 2.11 -7.31 24.22
CA ALA A 375 1.57 -8.35 25.10
C ALA A 375 2.63 -8.94 26.07
N ARG A 376 3.92 -8.72 25.78
CA ARG A 376 5.05 -9.00 26.67
C ARG A 376 5.04 -8.22 27.97
N ASP A 377 4.55 -6.98 27.95
CA ASP A 377 4.62 -6.07 29.09
C ASP A 377 3.45 -6.31 30.06
N ALA A 378 2.28 -6.71 29.54
CA ALA A 378 1.15 -7.18 30.35
C ALA A 378 1.53 -8.40 31.23
N ASN A 379 2.44 -9.26 30.76
CA ASN A 379 2.95 -10.40 31.53
C ASN A 379 3.88 -10.03 32.70
N MET A 380 4.25 -8.76 32.89
CA MET A 380 5.04 -8.30 34.04
C MET A 380 4.20 -7.92 35.28
N GLY A 381 2.85 -7.95 35.19
CA GLY A 381 1.97 -7.83 36.36
C GLY A 381 1.95 -6.46 37.07
N MET A 382 2.66 -5.45 36.55
CA MET A 382 2.58 -4.06 36.97
C MET A 382 2.36 -3.17 35.73
N GLY A 383 1.11 -2.79 35.51
CA GLY A 383 0.69 -2.02 34.36
C GLY A 383 -0.78 -2.32 34.05
N ASP A 384 -1.66 -1.45 34.55
CA ASP A 384 -3.02 -1.39 34.01
C ASP A 384 -2.94 -1.02 32.51
N ALA A 385 -3.80 -1.59 31.68
CA ALA A 385 -3.75 -1.44 30.23
C ALA A 385 -4.32 -0.08 29.81
N GLY A 386 -3.53 0.98 30.04
CA GLY A 386 -3.98 2.37 30.09
C GLY A 386 -4.86 2.82 28.91
N ASP A 387 -6.00 3.42 29.26
CA ASP A 387 -7.02 4.07 28.42
C ASP A 387 -6.45 4.90 27.23
N GLY A 388 -5.25 5.47 27.41
CA GLY A 388 -4.51 6.25 26.42
C GLY A 388 -3.75 5.50 25.31
N ALA A 389 -3.72 4.16 25.28
CA ALA A 389 -3.03 3.43 24.20
C ALA A 389 -3.84 3.37 22.89
N LEU A 390 -3.17 3.49 21.74
CA LEU A 390 -3.73 3.17 20.42
C LEU A 390 -3.48 1.70 20.08
N ASP A 391 -4.53 0.98 19.66
CA ASP A 391 -4.43 -0.42 19.23
C ASP A 391 -4.56 -0.56 17.69
N PRO A 392 -3.48 -0.79 16.95
CA PRO A 392 -3.53 -1.07 15.52
C PRO A 392 -4.12 -2.45 15.18
N ALA A 393 -4.17 -3.41 16.12
CA ALA A 393 -4.80 -4.70 15.88
C ALA A 393 -6.32 -4.56 15.68
N SER A 394 -6.95 -3.59 16.36
CA SER A 394 -8.35 -3.19 16.14
C SER A 394 -8.64 -2.60 14.75
N ILE A 395 -7.63 -2.22 13.96
CA ILE A 395 -7.84 -1.63 12.62
C ILE A 395 -7.35 -2.55 11.51
N ILE A 396 -6.12 -3.07 11.63
CA ILE A 396 -5.45 -3.87 10.59
C ILE A 396 -5.16 -5.32 10.99
N GLY A 397 -5.65 -5.78 12.16
CA GLY A 397 -5.45 -7.15 12.65
C GLY A 397 -4.03 -7.49 13.14
N CYS A 398 -3.06 -6.58 12.94
CA CYS A 398 -1.66 -6.74 13.32
C CYS A 398 -1.35 -6.01 14.64
N CYS A 399 -0.76 -6.72 15.61
CA CYS A 399 -0.37 -6.14 16.89
C CYS A 399 0.79 -5.13 16.77
N ALA A 400 0.74 -4.05 17.57
CA ALA A 400 1.70 -2.95 17.57
C ALA A 400 3.17 -3.39 17.57
N TRP A 401 3.52 -4.43 18.34
CA TRP A 401 4.91 -4.89 18.48
C TRP A 401 5.56 -5.33 17.17
N VAL A 402 4.80 -5.83 16.18
CA VAL A 402 5.36 -6.18 14.87
C VAL A 402 5.63 -4.93 14.05
N LEU A 403 4.69 -3.98 14.07
CA LEU A 403 4.80 -2.70 13.35
C LEU A 403 5.98 -1.87 13.86
N LEU A 404 6.18 -1.83 15.18
CA LEU A 404 7.36 -1.22 15.79
C LEU A 404 8.67 -1.84 15.27
N LEU A 405 8.74 -3.17 15.18
CA LEU A 405 9.91 -3.86 14.63
C LEU A 405 10.07 -3.62 13.11
N VAL A 406 8.99 -3.53 12.32
CA VAL A 406 9.05 -3.11 10.90
C VAL A 406 9.61 -1.69 10.76
N GLY A 407 9.18 -0.76 11.62
CA GLY A 407 9.72 0.60 11.69
C GLY A 407 11.20 0.63 12.10
N GLU A 408 11.64 -0.26 13.00
CA GLU A 408 13.06 -0.41 13.35
C GLU A 408 13.89 -1.03 12.21
N ILE A 409 13.33 -1.92 11.39
CA ILE A 409 13.99 -2.43 10.18
C ILE A 409 14.13 -1.32 9.13
N ALA A 410 13.10 -0.49 8.91
CA ALA A 410 13.18 0.67 8.03
C ALA A 410 14.24 1.69 8.51
N GLY A 411 14.29 1.94 9.83
CA GLY A 411 15.35 2.74 10.46
C GLY A 411 16.75 2.12 10.32
N LEU A 412 16.87 0.78 10.36
CA LEU A 412 18.13 0.06 10.15
C LEU A 412 18.61 0.14 8.69
N ASP A 413 17.69 0.06 7.71
CA ASP A 413 17.99 0.22 6.29
C ASP A 413 18.45 1.63 5.95
N ALA A 414 17.71 2.65 6.41
CA ALA A 414 18.09 4.06 6.25
C ALA A 414 19.47 4.35 6.87
N TRP A 415 19.72 3.85 8.08
CA TRP A 415 21.03 3.93 8.74
C TRP A 415 22.13 3.19 7.96
N LYS A 416 21.86 1.97 7.48
CA LYS A 416 22.83 1.19 6.68
C LYS A 416 23.22 1.98 5.43
N LYS A 417 22.25 2.53 4.71
CA LYS A 417 22.45 3.34 3.50
C LYS A 417 23.23 4.63 3.78
N ASP A 418 22.96 5.31 4.89
CA ASP A 418 23.76 6.46 5.34
C ASP A 418 25.22 6.08 5.64
N GLN A 419 25.45 5.02 6.42
CA GLN A 419 26.81 4.60 6.77
C GLN A 419 27.57 4.07 5.56
N GLN A 420 26.91 3.41 4.61
CA GLN A 420 27.50 3.03 3.31
C GLN A 420 27.89 4.27 2.49
N LYS A 421 26.98 5.24 2.34
CA LYS A 421 27.24 6.51 1.63
C LYS A 421 28.45 7.27 2.20
N HIS A 422 28.66 7.19 3.51
CA HIS A 422 29.79 7.83 4.20
C HIS A 422 31.04 6.94 4.36
N GLY A 423 31.03 5.69 3.86
CA GLY A 423 32.16 4.76 4.02
C GLY A 423 32.42 4.28 5.46
N ARG A 424 31.42 4.39 6.34
CA ARG A 424 31.49 4.11 7.80
C ARG A 424 30.77 2.83 8.24
N LEU A 425 30.22 2.03 7.32
CA LEU A 425 29.45 0.84 7.68
C LEU A 425 30.33 -0.23 8.36
N ASP A 426 30.20 -0.37 9.67
CA ASP A 426 30.62 -1.57 10.37
C ASP A 426 29.57 -2.70 10.19
N MET A 427 30.03 -3.80 9.61
CA MET A 427 29.21 -5.01 9.44
C MET A 427 28.91 -5.70 10.78
N MET A 428 29.77 -5.57 11.80
CA MET A 428 29.52 -6.14 13.12
C MET A 428 28.38 -5.38 13.82
N GLN A 429 28.41 -4.05 13.83
CA GLN A 429 27.32 -3.21 14.32
C GLN A 429 25.99 -3.46 13.58
N LEU A 430 26.03 -3.61 12.25
CA LEU A 430 24.85 -3.99 11.46
C LEU A 430 24.28 -5.35 11.92
N CYS A 431 25.14 -6.37 12.03
CA CYS A 431 24.73 -7.71 12.50
C CYS A 431 24.20 -7.70 13.94
N CYS A 432 24.79 -6.93 14.85
CA CYS A 432 24.33 -6.82 16.24
C CYS A 432 22.93 -6.21 16.31
N ARG A 433 22.69 -5.06 15.64
CA ARG A 433 21.38 -4.41 15.59
C ARG A 433 20.33 -5.31 14.94
N ALA A 434 20.67 -5.94 13.82
CA ALA A 434 19.78 -6.88 13.14
C ALA A 434 19.43 -8.10 14.00
N ASN A 435 20.39 -8.66 14.72
CA ASN A 435 20.16 -9.82 15.58
C ASN A 435 19.19 -9.50 16.74
N THR A 436 19.24 -8.30 17.32
CA THR A 436 18.27 -7.85 18.33
C THR A 436 16.84 -7.89 17.80
N ILE A 437 16.61 -7.30 16.61
CA ILE A 437 15.30 -7.31 15.94
C ILE A 437 14.87 -8.75 15.60
N LYS A 438 15.79 -9.56 15.06
CA LYS A 438 15.53 -10.97 14.70
C LYS A 438 15.11 -11.80 15.91
N GLN A 439 15.80 -11.65 17.05
CA GLN A 439 15.44 -12.34 18.29
C GLN A 439 14.06 -11.90 18.81
N ALA A 440 13.75 -10.60 18.75
CA ALA A 440 12.44 -10.08 19.12
C ALA A 440 11.30 -10.63 18.23
N LEU A 441 11.53 -10.75 16.92
CA LEU A 441 10.60 -11.38 15.97
C LEU A 441 10.43 -12.88 16.22
N HIS A 442 11.53 -13.65 16.32
CA HIS A 442 11.50 -15.09 16.57
C HIS A 442 10.71 -15.44 17.84
N LYS A 443 11.05 -14.79 18.97
CA LYS A 443 10.33 -14.97 20.24
C LYS A 443 8.83 -14.66 20.11
N GLY A 444 8.47 -13.65 19.30
CA GLY A 444 7.07 -13.24 19.13
C GLY A 444 6.27 -14.21 18.27
N ILE A 445 6.91 -14.84 17.29
CA ILE A 445 6.32 -15.91 16.48
C ILE A 445 6.13 -17.18 17.33
N GLU A 446 7.06 -17.49 18.23
CA GLU A 446 6.95 -18.58 19.20
C GLU A 446 5.80 -18.33 20.20
N GLU A 447 5.73 -17.13 20.79
CA GLU A 447 4.64 -16.67 21.66
C GLU A 447 3.27 -16.79 20.96
N LEU A 448 3.15 -16.35 19.70
CA LEU A 448 1.93 -16.50 18.90
C LEU A 448 1.60 -17.95 18.52
N SER A 449 2.60 -18.83 18.40
CA SER A 449 2.38 -20.23 18.05
C SER A 449 1.80 -21.02 19.22
N LEU A 450 2.24 -20.71 20.45
CA LEU A 450 1.68 -21.30 21.67
C LEU A 450 0.19 -20.95 21.85
N LEU A 451 -0.21 -19.71 21.55
CA LEU A 451 -1.60 -19.25 21.62
C LEU A 451 -2.55 -19.95 20.64
N ARG A 452 -2.03 -20.63 19.60
CA ARG A 452 -2.84 -21.46 18.68
C ARG A 452 -3.01 -22.90 19.15
N ILE A 453 -2.20 -23.35 20.11
CA ILE A 453 -2.17 -24.74 20.59
C ILE A 453 -3.13 -24.94 21.78
N THR A 454 -3.44 -23.88 22.53
CA THR A 454 -4.50 -23.91 23.54
C THR A 454 -5.88 -24.02 22.88
N PRO A 455 -6.62 -25.13 23.03
CA PRO A 455 -8.04 -25.15 22.68
C PRO A 455 -8.82 -24.21 23.59
N GLU A 456 -10.01 -23.78 23.16
CA GLU A 456 -10.87 -22.85 23.91
C GLU A 456 -11.30 -23.44 25.27
N ALA A 457 -10.48 -23.22 26.30
CA ALA A 457 -10.81 -23.54 27.67
C ALA A 457 -11.90 -22.57 28.16
N ASN A 458 -13.16 -22.97 27.97
CA ASN A 458 -14.40 -22.24 28.31
C ASN A 458 -14.19 -21.15 29.37
N GLY A 459 -14.10 -19.90 28.90
CA GLY A 459 -13.62 -18.76 29.67
C GLY A 459 -14.55 -18.33 30.81
N SER A 460 -14.55 -19.10 31.90
CA SER A 460 -15.15 -18.74 33.19
C SER A 460 -14.28 -17.70 33.94
N GLY A 461 -13.81 -16.68 33.21
CA GLY A 461 -13.29 -15.46 33.81
C GLY A 461 -14.44 -14.71 34.48
N SER A 462 -14.22 -14.23 35.70
CA SER A 462 -15.28 -13.64 36.55
C SER A 462 -15.63 -12.21 36.15
N ASN A 463 -16.08 -12.02 34.90
CA ASN A 463 -16.58 -10.74 34.43
C ASN A 463 -18.00 -10.50 34.98
N ILE A 464 -18.05 -9.68 36.04
CA ILE A 464 -19.28 -9.10 36.63
C ILE A 464 -19.87 -8.09 35.64
N MET A 465 -20.43 -8.61 34.56
CA MET A 465 -20.96 -7.84 33.44
C MET A 465 -22.27 -8.49 33.01
N SER A 466 -23.33 -7.67 32.91
CA SER A 466 -24.71 -8.17 32.85
C SER A 466 -24.97 -9.02 31.60
N PRO A 467 -25.94 -9.96 31.65
CA PRO A 467 -26.33 -10.75 30.48
C PRO A 467 -26.67 -9.89 29.25
N SER A 468 -27.21 -8.69 29.49
CA SER A 468 -27.56 -7.71 28.46
C SER A 468 -26.36 -7.28 27.61
N ILE A 469 -25.19 -7.03 28.23
CA ILE A 469 -24.01 -6.54 27.51
C ILE A 469 -23.38 -7.65 26.67
N ARG A 470 -23.39 -8.89 27.20
CA ARG A 470 -22.86 -10.08 26.50
C ARG A 470 -23.58 -10.32 25.16
N TYR A 471 -24.89 -10.07 25.08
CA TYR A 471 -25.68 -10.23 23.86
C TYR A 471 -25.21 -9.30 22.72
N TRP A 472 -24.81 -8.07 23.03
CA TRP A 472 -24.40 -7.08 22.02
C TRP A 472 -22.93 -7.22 21.57
N GLN A 473 -22.07 -7.85 22.38
CA GLN A 473 -20.65 -8.07 22.01
C GLN A 473 -20.44 -9.30 21.10
N GLN A 474 -21.39 -10.24 21.06
CA GLN A 474 -21.26 -11.52 20.35
C GLN A 474 -21.08 -11.42 18.82
N SER A 475 -21.44 -10.28 18.20
CA SER A 475 -21.34 -10.08 16.74
C SER A 475 -20.13 -9.26 16.30
N ALA A 476 -19.25 -8.87 17.23
CA ALA A 476 -18.30 -7.77 17.00
C ALA A 476 -16.84 -8.20 16.84
N VAL A 477 -16.30 -9.00 17.75
CA VAL A 477 -14.84 -9.22 17.86
C VAL A 477 -14.38 -10.34 16.91
N PRO A 478 -13.44 -10.10 15.98
CA PRO A 478 -12.81 -11.17 15.19
C PRO A 478 -12.11 -12.17 16.12
N PRO A 479 -12.15 -13.50 15.85
CA PRO A 479 -11.54 -14.50 16.72
C PRO A 479 -10.09 -14.16 17.06
N GLU A 480 -9.66 -14.38 18.30
CA GLU A 480 -8.29 -14.02 18.72
C GLU A 480 -7.24 -14.78 17.89
N ASN A 481 -7.59 -16.01 17.50
CA ASN A 481 -6.85 -16.82 16.54
C ASN A 481 -6.61 -16.08 15.20
N SER A 482 -7.60 -15.37 14.65
CA SER A 482 -7.44 -14.57 13.41
C SER A 482 -6.45 -13.42 13.61
N ARG A 483 -6.52 -12.67 14.72
CA ARG A 483 -5.51 -11.64 15.05
C ARG A 483 -4.10 -12.24 15.19
N ALA A 484 -4.00 -13.44 15.77
CA ALA A 484 -2.75 -14.21 15.87
C ALA A 484 -2.25 -14.80 14.52
N LYS A 485 -3.12 -15.06 13.54
CA LYS A 485 -2.73 -15.38 12.16
C LYS A 485 -2.13 -14.14 11.48
N ILE A 486 -2.88 -13.04 11.45
CA ILE A 486 -2.46 -11.78 10.79
C ILE A 486 -1.16 -11.24 11.36
N THR A 487 -1.05 -11.17 12.69
CA THR A 487 0.18 -10.71 13.35
C THR A 487 1.39 -11.60 13.01
N ALA A 488 1.20 -12.92 12.86
CA ALA A 488 2.29 -13.80 12.43
C ALA A 488 2.67 -13.63 10.95
N ILE A 489 1.70 -13.42 10.05
CA ILE A 489 1.96 -13.13 8.63
C ILE A 489 2.84 -11.89 8.51
N TRP A 490 2.50 -10.81 9.23
CA TRP A 490 3.32 -9.61 9.32
C TRP A 490 4.70 -9.87 9.95
N ALA A 491 4.81 -10.71 10.98
CA ALA A 491 6.09 -11.02 11.63
C ALA A 491 7.04 -11.87 10.76
N HIS A 492 6.52 -12.83 9.99
CA HIS A 492 7.32 -13.56 9.00
C HIS A 492 7.73 -12.64 7.83
N ALA A 493 6.86 -11.74 7.37
CA ALA A 493 7.24 -10.72 6.39
C ALA A 493 8.31 -9.74 6.92
N ALA A 494 8.26 -9.37 8.21
CA ALA A 494 9.31 -8.59 8.85
C ALA A 494 10.66 -9.35 8.89
N LEU A 495 10.67 -10.68 9.07
CA LEU A 495 11.89 -11.48 8.94
C LEU A 495 12.44 -11.51 7.51
N ILE A 496 11.58 -11.56 6.50
CA ILE A 496 11.97 -11.47 5.08
C ILE A 496 12.58 -10.08 4.81
N PHE A 497 11.92 -9.00 5.22
CA PHE A 497 12.41 -7.63 5.03
C PHE A 497 13.75 -7.40 5.75
N LEU A 498 13.90 -7.87 7.00
CA LEU A 498 15.17 -7.84 7.73
C LEU A 498 16.28 -8.64 7.03
N SER A 499 15.94 -9.81 6.46
CA SER A 499 16.87 -10.64 5.67
C SER A 499 17.44 -9.85 4.49
N VAL A 500 16.58 -9.13 3.75
CA VAL A 500 16.96 -8.24 2.63
C VAL A 500 17.79 -7.06 3.10
N VAL A 501 17.35 -6.35 4.14
CA VAL A 501 18.04 -5.16 4.67
C VAL A 501 19.45 -5.50 5.14
N VAL A 502 19.68 -6.68 5.74
CA VAL A 502 21.02 -7.13 6.13
C VAL A 502 21.81 -7.66 4.94
N SER A 503 21.28 -8.67 4.24
CA SER A 503 22.02 -9.58 3.35
C SER A 503 21.94 -9.23 1.87
N GLY A 504 21.13 -8.22 1.51
CA GLY A 504 20.75 -7.95 0.13
C GLY A 504 19.67 -8.91 -0.39
N TRP A 505 19.40 -8.85 -1.69
CA TRP A 505 18.37 -9.66 -2.34
C TRP A 505 18.79 -11.15 -2.43
N GLN A 506 18.32 -11.97 -1.48
CA GLN A 506 18.73 -13.37 -1.31
C GLN A 506 17.54 -14.36 -1.38
N PRO A 507 16.78 -14.44 -2.50
CA PRO A 507 15.55 -15.24 -2.61
C PRO A 507 15.77 -16.75 -2.37
N PHE A 508 16.97 -17.28 -2.64
CA PHE A 508 17.30 -18.69 -2.46
C PHE A 508 17.94 -19.02 -1.09
N SER A 509 18.09 -18.04 -0.19
CA SER A 509 18.64 -18.27 1.14
C SER A 509 17.64 -18.99 2.04
N HIS A 510 18.08 -20.07 2.72
CA HIS A 510 17.19 -20.97 3.49
C HIS A 510 16.25 -20.23 4.47
N CYS A 511 16.75 -19.22 5.19
CA CYS A 511 15.91 -18.43 6.10
C CYS A 511 14.82 -17.63 5.38
N THR A 512 15.11 -17.10 4.18
CA THR A 512 14.15 -16.33 3.38
C THR A 512 13.13 -17.27 2.74
N VAL A 513 13.57 -18.38 2.14
CA VAL A 513 12.69 -19.42 1.57
C VAL A 513 11.71 -19.96 2.62
N HIS A 514 12.20 -20.26 3.83
CA HIS A 514 11.36 -20.72 4.93
C HIS A 514 10.34 -19.68 5.38
N ALA A 515 10.75 -18.43 5.61
CA ALA A 515 9.85 -17.36 6.03
C ALA A 515 8.79 -17.01 4.96
N VAL A 516 9.18 -17.02 3.68
CA VAL A 516 8.26 -16.92 2.53
C VAL A 516 7.25 -18.05 2.56
N GLY A 517 7.68 -19.30 2.75
CA GLY A 517 6.81 -20.46 2.89
C GLY A 517 5.75 -20.28 3.99
N CYS A 518 6.16 -19.83 5.18
CA CYS A 518 5.24 -19.55 6.29
C CYS A 518 4.24 -18.42 5.96
N VAL A 519 4.65 -17.36 5.25
CA VAL A 519 3.72 -16.31 4.80
C VAL A 519 2.70 -16.87 3.81
N LEU A 520 3.13 -17.63 2.80
CA LEU A 520 2.24 -18.18 1.78
C LEU A 520 1.27 -19.24 2.36
N GLU A 521 1.72 -20.08 3.28
CA GLU A 521 0.87 -21.06 3.97
C GLU A 521 -0.22 -20.36 4.81
N LEU A 522 0.16 -19.33 5.59
CA LEU A 522 -0.78 -18.59 6.42
C LEU A 522 -1.74 -17.72 5.58
N LEU A 523 -1.30 -17.19 4.43
CA LEU A 523 -2.18 -16.52 3.46
C LEU A 523 -3.25 -17.47 2.92
N GLY A 524 -2.86 -18.69 2.52
CA GLY A 524 -3.83 -19.72 2.10
C GLY A 524 -4.80 -20.15 3.19
N GLN A 525 -4.36 -20.17 4.45
CA GLN A 525 -5.26 -20.41 5.59
C GLN A 525 -6.27 -19.26 5.80
N VAL A 526 -5.86 -18.00 5.59
CA VAL A 526 -6.77 -16.84 5.68
C VAL A 526 -7.76 -16.84 4.52
N ASP A 527 -7.29 -17.03 3.29
CA ASP A 527 -8.13 -17.10 2.08
C ASP A 527 -9.19 -18.21 2.16
N ALA A 528 -8.81 -19.40 2.64
CA ALA A 528 -9.72 -20.54 2.77
C ALA A 528 -10.66 -20.51 3.99
N THR A 529 -10.47 -19.61 4.98
CA THR A 529 -11.24 -19.64 6.24
C THR A 529 -11.79 -18.29 6.72
N GLU A 530 -11.40 -17.17 6.15
CA GLU A 530 -11.78 -15.82 6.60
C GLU A 530 -12.35 -14.97 5.47
N ASN A 531 -12.88 -13.79 5.79
CA ASN A 531 -13.48 -12.90 4.80
C ASN A 531 -12.40 -12.29 3.90
N VAL A 532 -12.60 -12.29 2.58
CA VAL A 532 -11.75 -11.66 1.55
C VAL A 532 -11.43 -10.17 1.84
N ALA A 533 -12.22 -9.49 2.68
CA ALA A 533 -11.88 -8.19 3.26
C ALA A 533 -10.53 -8.20 4.03
N VAL A 534 -10.26 -9.24 4.83
CA VAL A 534 -9.07 -9.40 5.67
C VAL A 534 -7.78 -9.32 4.86
N LEU A 535 -7.74 -9.95 3.68
CA LEU A 535 -6.56 -9.96 2.80
C LEU A 535 -6.09 -8.53 2.44
N ARG A 536 -6.99 -7.53 2.39
CA ARG A 536 -6.63 -6.12 2.11
C ARG A 536 -5.67 -5.53 3.16
N THR A 537 -5.71 -6.03 4.39
CA THR A 537 -4.78 -5.65 5.48
C THR A 537 -3.38 -6.27 5.32
N LEU A 538 -3.20 -7.22 4.40
CA LEU A 538 -1.97 -7.98 4.19
C LEU A 538 -1.16 -7.52 2.97
N ALA A 539 -1.47 -6.36 2.38
CA ALA A 539 -0.78 -5.87 1.18
C ALA A 539 0.74 -5.71 1.34
N TRP A 540 1.22 -5.20 2.48
CA TRP A 540 2.67 -5.11 2.73
C TRP A 540 3.32 -6.50 2.92
N PRO A 541 2.81 -7.40 3.80
CA PRO A 541 3.31 -8.77 3.88
C PRO A 541 3.29 -9.54 2.56
N PHE A 542 2.21 -9.42 1.79
CA PHE A 542 2.05 -10.01 0.47
C PHE A 542 3.11 -9.49 -0.52
N CYS A 543 3.33 -8.17 -0.57
CA CYS A 543 4.36 -7.58 -1.43
C CYS A 543 5.76 -8.13 -1.10
N ILE A 544 6.14 -8.11 0.18
CA ILE A 544 7.45 -8.54 0.66
C ILE A 544 7.70 -10.03 0.39
N ALA A 545 6.73 -10.90 0.64
CA ALA A 545 6.87 -12.34 0.39
C ALA A 545 6.77 -12.69 -1.11
N GLY A 546 5.81 -12.09 -1.84
CA GLY A 546 5.62 -12.28 -3.28
C GLY A 546 6.87 -11.93 -4.10
N CYS A 547 7.56 -10.86 -3.70
CA CYS A 547 8.83 -10.43 -4.29
C CYS A 547 9.95 -11.49 -4.22
N LEU A 548 9.92 -12.38 -3.23
CA LEU A 548 10.98 -13.36 -2.92
C LEU A 548 10.49 -14.81 -2.95
N THR A 549 9.32 -15.02 -3.55
CA THR A 549 8.69 -16.32 -3.79
C THR A 549 9.55 -17.21 -4.70
N GLN A 550 9.40 -18.54 -4.62
CA GLN A 550 10.11 -19.46 -5.50
C GLN A 550 9.38 -19.63 -6.84
N PRO A 551 10.06 -19.91 -7.98
CA PRO A 551 9.42 -19.98 -9.30
C PRO A 551 8.23 -20.93 -9.39
N ALA A 552 8.26 -22.06 -8.66
CA ALA A 552 7.15 -23.01 -8.59
C ALA A 552 5.91 -22.49 -7.82
N GLN A 553 6.07 -21.45 -6.99
CA GLN A 553 5.03 -20.86 -6.15
C GLN A 553 4.48 -19.53 -6.73
N PHE A 554 5.14 -18.93 -7.72
CA PHE A 554 4.71 -17.64 -8.30
C PHE A 554 3.29 -17.68 -8.89
N GLY A 555 2.90 -18.80 -9.51
CA GLY A 555 1.54 -19.00 -10.01
C GLY A 555 0.47 -18.97 -8.91
N TYR A 556 0.81 -19.44 -7.71
CA TYR A 556 -0.09 -19.40 -6.54
C TYR A 556 -0.23 -17.97 -5.99
N VAL A 557 0.88 -17.22 -5.93
CA VAL A 557 0.86 -15.79 -5.55
C VAL A 557 -0.02 -14.96 -6.50
N LYS A 558 -0.03 -15.31 -7.79
CA LYS A 558 -0.91 -14.67 -8.78
C LYS A 558 -2.39 -15.06 -8.61
N ALA A 559 -2.69 -16.34 -8.41
CA ALA A 559 -4.05 -16.83 -8.15
C ALA A 559 -4.72 -16.11 -6.96
N LEU A 560 -4.00 -15.99 -5.82
CA LEU A 560 -4.43 -15.25 -4.62
C LEU A 560 -4.87 -13.79 -4.86
N VAL A 561 -4.53 -13.18 -6.00
CA VAL A 561 -4.95 -11.83 -6.37
C VAL A 561 -6.00 -11.83 -7.50
N GLU A 562 -6.01 -12.86 -8.35
CA GLU A 562 -7.03 -13.05 -9.39
C GLU A 562 -8.37 -13.50 -8.79
N ASP A 563 -8.36 -14.32 -7.75
CA ASP A 563 -9.55 -14.80 -7.04
C ASP A 563 -10.27 -13.69 -6.24
N LEU A 564 -9.66 -12.51 -6.08
CA LEU A 564 -10.27 -11.32 -5.44
C LEU A 564 -11.32 -10.59 -6.29
N GLY A 565 -11.49 -10.98 -7.56
CA GLY A 565 -12.41 -10.32 -8.51
C GLY A 565 -11.99 -8.90 -8.90
N ARG A 566 -12.88 -8.12 -9.52
CA ARG A 566 -12.62 -6.69 -9.83
C ARG A 566 -12.75 -5.82 -8.58
N LEU A 567 -13.44 -6.27 -7.54
CA LEU A 567 -13.30 -5.72 -6.18
C LEU A 567 -11.85 -5.81 -5.63
N GLY A 568 -11.00 -6.65 -6.22
CA GLY A 568 -9.55 -6.65 -6.03
C GLY A 568 -8.83 -5.43 -6.64
N SER A 569 -9.43 -4.70 -7.58
CA SER A 569 -8.80 -3.52 -8.22
C SER A 569 -8.66 -2.30 -7.29
N PHE A 570 -9.53 -2.17 -6.28
CA PHE A 570 -9.35 -1.20 -5.18
C PHE A 570 -8.39 -1.72 -4.09
N SER A 571 -7.91 -2.96 -4.21
CA SER A 571 -7.03 -3.52 -3.19
C SER A 571 -5.61 -2.98 -3.34
N SER A 572 -5.02 -2.55 -2.23
CA SER A 572 -3.58 -2.40 -2.09
C SER A 572 -2.81 -3.68 -2.42
N LEU A 573 -3.46 -4.86 -2.41
CA LEU A 573 -2.92 -6.11 -2.96
C LEU A 573 -2.68 -6.06 -4.47
N ARG A 574 -3.49 -5.34 -5.28
CA ARG A 574 -3.25 -5.24 -6.72
C ARG A 574 -2.01 -4.41 -6.99
N LEU A 575 -1.85 -3.26 -6.31
CA LEU A 575 -0.63 -2.46 -6.38
C LEU A 575 0.60 -3.24 -5.87
N ALA A 576 0.43 -4.01 -4.80
CA ALA A 576 1.46 -4.93 -4.32
C ALA A 576 1.81 -6.00 -5.37
N MET A 577 0.82 -6.55 -6.08
CA MET A 577 1.03 -7.50 -7.18
C MET A 577 1.74 -6.84 -8.37
N ASP A 578 1.40 -5.60 -8.72
CA ASP A 578 2.09 -4.85 -9.77
C ASP A 578 3.57 -4.60 -9.42
N VAL A 579 3.90 -4.44 -8.14
CA VAL A 579 5.29 -4.38 -7.62
C VAL A 579 5.96 -5.76 -7.65
N VAL A 580 5.24 -6.82 -7.30
CA VAL A 580 5.72 -8.21 -7.39
C VAL A 580 6.02 -8.59 -8.85
N GLU A 581 5.11 -8.36 -9.80
CA GLU A 581 5.32 -8.59 -11.23
C GLU A 581 6.51 -7.78 -11.79
N GLN A 582 6.75 -6.57 -11.26
CA GLN A 582 7.96 -5.78 -11.56
C GLN A 582 9.25 -6.36 -10.95
N ALA A 583 9.21 -6.87 -9.72
CA ALA A 583 10.37 -7.52 -9.10
C ALA A 583 10.76 -8.81 -9.84
N TRP A 584 9.76 -9.58 -10.28
CA TRP A 584 9.94 -10.81 -11.05
C TRP A 584 10.45 -10.56 -12.47
N SER A 585 9.91 -9.58 -13.19
CA SER A 585 10.40 -9.23 -14.53
C SER A 585 11.84 -8.68 -14.52
N ARG A 586 12.26 -7.98 -13.45
CA ARG A 586 13.66 -7.59 -13.23
C ARG A 586 14.57 -8.73 -12.77
N SER A 587 13.99 -9.80 -12.21
CA SER A 587 14.70 -11.02 -11.80
C SER A 587 14.79 -12.06 -12.92
N ALA A 588 14.16 -11.82 -14.08
CA ALA A 588 14.22 -12.71 -15.23
C ALA A 588 15.61 -12.64 -15.91
N PRO A 589 16.22 -13.78 -16.29
CA PRO A 589 17.53 -13.81 -16.91
C PRO A 589 17.47 -13.21 -18.33
N GLY A 590 17.80 -11.92 -18.45
CA GLY A 590 17.82 -11.18 -19.72
C GLY A 590 17.33 -9.72 -19.66
N ALA A 591 16.85 -9.23 -18.50
CA ALA A 591 16.50 -7.82 -18.33
C ALA A 591 17.74 -6.95 -18.02
N ASP A 592 17.80 -5.75 -18.59
CA ASP A 592 18.99 -4.87 -18.51
C ASP A 592 19.34 -4.41 -17.08
N GLY A 593 20.64 -4.39 -16.79
CA GLY A 593 21.17 -4.28 -15.44
C GLY A 593 21.10 -2.88 -14.82
N ILE A 594 20.04 -2.63 -14.03
CA ILE A 594 20.06 -1.63 -12.96
C ILE A 594 19.60 -2.29 -11.64
N SER A 595 20.47 -3.10 -11.04
CA SER A 595 20.31 -3.58 -9.66
C SER A 595 21.16 -2.75 -8.70
N MET A 596 20.53 -2.10 -7.73
CA MET A 596 21.23 -1.24 -6.75
C MET A 596 21.62 -2.04 -5.51
N GLY A 597 22.61 -2.92 -5.64
CA GLY A 597 23.30 -3.56 -4.51
C GLY A 597 23.48 -5.08 -4.64
N LEU A 598 24.74 -5.51 -4.59
CA LEU A 598 25.17 -6.92 -4.57
C LEU A 598 24.72 -7.75 -5.80
N ASP A 599 25.22 -7.35 -6.97
CA ASP A 599 25.30 -8.26 -8.11
C ASP A 599 26.14 -9.49 -7.75
N LEU A 600 25.49 -10.64 -7.67
CA LEU A 600 26.09 -11.96 -7.45
C LEU A 600 26.21 -12.77 -8.75
N THR A 601 25.94 -12.18 -9.91
CA THR A 601 26.21 -12.84 -11.19
C THR A 601 27.71 -13.00 -11.38
N LEU A 602 28.14 -14.26 -11.50
CA LEU A 602 29.52 -14.60 -11.85
C LEU A 602 29.66 -14.46 -13.36
N ARG A 603 30.64 -13.67 -13.82
CA ARG A 603 30.88 -13.51 -15.25
C ARG A 603 31.68 -14.70 -15.78
N ILE A 604 30.94 -15.71 -16.24
CA ILE A 604 31.47 -16.88 -16.95
C ILE A 604 31.73 -16.48 -18.41
N TYR A 605 32.95 -16.68 -18.89
CA TYR A 605 33.35 -16.43 -20.27
C TYR A 605 33.20 -17.68 -21.15
N ARG A 606 33.52 -17.55 -22.45
CA ARG A 606 33.47 -18.65 -23.42
C ARG A 606 34.27 -19.86 -22.93
N PHE A 607 33.65 -21.03 -23.00
CA PHE A 607 34.31 -22.32 -22.86
C PHE A 607 35.23 -22.57 -24.06
N TRP A 608 36.48 -22.94 -23.80
CA TRP A 608 37.45 -23.31 -24.82
C TRP A 608 37.69 -24.82 -24.76
N ASP A 609 37.49 -25.48 -25.89
CA ASP A 609 37.70 -26.92 -26.13
C ASP A 609 39.18 -27.31 -26.31
N ARG A 610 40.08 -26.33 -26.21
CA ARG A 610 41.52 -26.42 -26.49
C ARG A 610 42.33 -25.49 -25.60
N ALA A 611 43.63 -25.75 -25.52
CA ALA A 611 44.61 -24.86 -24.88
C ALA A 611 44.54 -23.43 -25.46
N ILE A 612 44.68 -22.43 -24.60
CA ILE A 612 44.60 -21.02 -25.01
C ILE A 612 45.43 -20.14 -24.05
N GLY A 613 46.23 -19.23 -24.63
CA GLY A 613 47.11 -18.36 -23.84
C GLY A 613 48.05 -19.19 -22.95
N PRO A 614 48.13 -18.92 -21.63
CA PRO A 614 48.99 -19.67 -20.72
C PRO A 614 48.37 -21.00 -20.24
N HIS A 615 47.13 -21.33 -20.62
CA HIS A 615 46.40 -22.50 -20.12
C HIS A 615 46.62 -23.73 -21.02
N PRO A 616 47.16 -24.85 -20.49
CA PRO A 616 47.63 -25.99 -21.30
C PRO A 616 46.53 -26.94 -21.79
N ILE A 617 45.29 -26.76 -21.34
CA ILE A 617 44.15 -27.65 -21.60
C ILE A 617 42.88 -26.86 -21.89
N ALA A 618 41.82 -27.55 -22.33
CA ALA A 618 40.47 -27.02 -22.41
C ALA A 618 40.03 -26.43 -21.05
N MET A 619 39.46 -25.23 -21.05
CA MET A 619 39.15 -24.46 -19.84
C MET A 619 38.07 -23.39 -20.08
N PHE A 620 37.60 -22.77 -19.00
CA PHE A 620 36.74 -21.58 -19.05
C PHE A 620 37.11 -20.61 -17.91
N GLU A 621 36.98 -19.32 -18.16
CA GLU A 621 37.30 -18.24 -17.22
C GLU A 621 36.03 -17.80 -16.48
N VAL A 622 36.14 -17.51 -15.17
CA VAL A 622 35.04 -16.96 -14.35
C VAL A 622 35.58 -15.84 -13.48
N ASN A 623 35.19 -14.60 -13.77
CA ASN A 623 35.74 -13.45 -13.04
C ASN A 623 34.87 -13.04 -11.84
N VAL A 624 35.60 -12.76 -10.77
CA VAL A 624 35.12 -12.45 -9.42
C VAL A 624 35.54 -11.03 -9.11
N PHE A 625 34.58 -10.11 -9.01
CA PHE A 625 34.83 -8.67 -8.94
C PHE A 625 34.73 -8.09 -7.52
N THR A 626 34.23 -8.87 -6.55
CA THR A 626 34.07 -8.41 -5.16
C THR A 626 34.57 -9.44 -4.14
N PRO A 627 35.03 -8.99 -2.94
CA PRO A 627 35.36 -9.91 -1.84
C PRO A 627 34.18 -10.81 -1.42
N ALA A 628 32.93 -10.34 -1.60
CA ALA A 628 31.73 -11.12 -1.32
C ALA A 628 31.53 -12.27 -2.31
N GLN A 629 31.73 -12.02 -3.62
CA GLN A 629 31.74 -13.08 -4.64
C GLN A 629 32.90 -14.07 -4.42
N PHE A 630 34.08 -13.59 -4.00
CA PHE A 630 35.22 -14.46 -3.69
C PHE A 630 34.94 -15.37 -2.49
N GLY A 631 34.41 -14.79 -1.41
CA GLY A 631 34.06 -15.50 -0.18
C GLY A 631 32.92 -16.51 -0.32
N SER A 632 32.08 -16.42 -1.36
CA SER A 632 31.04 -17.41 -1.66
C SER A 632 31.47 -18.45 -2.71
N PHE A 633 32.11 -18.02 -3.80
CA PHE A 633 32.42 -18.90 -4.93
C PHE A 633 33.62 -19.83 -4.67
N ILE A 634 34.67 -19.37 -3.98
CA ILE A 634 35.85 -20.21 -3.71
C ILE A 634 35.51 -21.39 -2.77
N PRO A 635 34.78 -21.22 -1.65
CA PRO A 635 34.31 -22.36 -0.86
C PRO A 635 33.36 -23.30 -1.63
N TRP A 636 32.52 -22.77 -2.52
CA TRP A 636 31.67 -23.59 -3.37
C TRP A 636 32.49 -24.48 -4.33
N LEU A 637 33.52 -23.93 -4.98
CA LEU A 637 34.42 -24.70 -5.85
C LEU A 637 35.18 -25.80 -5.10
N ILE A 638 35.61 -25.54 -3.86
CA ILE A 638 36.28 -26.56 -3.02
C ILE A 638 35.40 -27.80 -2.81
N ILE A 639 34.08 -27.62 -2.69
CA ILE A 639 33.11 -28.71 -2.48
C ILE A 639 32.66 -29.33 -3.82
N TRP A 640 32.38 -28.52 -4.85
CA TRP A 640 31.60 -28.95 -6.02
C TRP A 640 32.36 -29.09 -7.34
N ARG A 641 33.65 -28.72 -7.44
CA ARG A 641 34.45 -28.86 -8.69
C ARG A 641 34.60 -30.31 -9.20
N GLY A 642 34.34 -31.31 -8.35
CA GLY A 642 34.61 -32.71 -8.64
C GLY A 642 36.10 -32.97 -8.96
N PRO A 643 36.42 -33.64 -10.08
CA PRO A 643 37.81 -33.90 -10.48
C PRO A 643 38.50 -32.68 -11.14
N LEU A 644 37.78 -31.59 -11.44
CA LEU A 644 38.32 -30.48 -12.23
C LEU A 644 39.34 -29.66 -11.41
N SER A 645 40.52 -29.42 -11.97
CA SER A 645 41.54 -28.54 -11.39
C SER A 645 41.29 -27.08 -11.75
N VAL A 646 41.30 -26.20 -10.75
CA VAL A 646 41.02 -24.76 -10.92
C VAL A 646 42.27 -23.94 -10.59
N LEU A 647 42.67 -23.09 -11.53
CA LEU A 647 43.64 -22.01 -11.32
C LEU A 647 42.88 -20.77 -10.80
N VAL A 648 43.37 -20.17 -9.71
CA VAL A 648 42.83 -18.93 -9.15
C VAL A 648 43.98 -17.94 -8.99
N HIS A 649 43.96 -16.84 -9.73
CA HIS A 649 44.92 -15.73 -9.59
C HIS A 649 44.17 -14.40 -9.39
N PRO A 650 44.78 -13.40 -8.73
CA PRO A 650 44.28 -12.05 -8.75
C PRO A 650 44.71 -11.35 -10.05
N ASN A 651 44.02 -10.28 -10.42
CA ASN A 651 44.42 -9.38 -11.51
C ASN A 651 44.93 -8.08 -10.87
N THR A 652 46.21 -8.07 -10.46
CA THR A 652 46.84 -6.91 -9.80
C THR A 652 47.65 -6.08 -10.79
N GLU A 653 47.54 -4.76 -10.68
CA GLU A 653 48.40 -3.79 -11.37
C GLU A 653 49.40 -3.18 -10.38
N GLU A 654 50.67 -3.11 -10.76
CA GLU A 654 51.76 -2.60 -9.92
C GLU A 654 52.37 -1.32 -10.53
N ALA A 655 52.44 -0.24 -9.75
CA ALA A 655 53.02 1.02 -10.22
C ALA A 655 54.52 0.86 -10.53
N GLY A 656 54.92 1.12 -11.77
CA GLY A 656 56.31 1.00 -12.24
C GLY A 656 56.71 -0.39 -12.75
N VAL A 657 55.80 -1.38 -12.73
CA VAL A 657 55.99 -2.70 -13.36
C VAL A 657 55.19 -2.72 -14.66
N ASN A 658 55.75 -3.30 -15.73
CA ASN A 658 55.00 -3.43 -16.99
C ASN A 658 53.87 -4.46 -16.85
N ALA A 659 52.78 -4.28 -17.61
CA ALA A 659 51.57 -5.11 -17.48
C ALA A 659 51.82 -6.61 -17.73
N LEU A 660 52.79 -6.94 -18.59
CA LEU A 660 53.15 -8.32 -18.92
C LEU A 660 53.87 -9.03 -17.76
N GLU A 661 54.74 -8.32 -17.05
CA GLU A 661 55.41 -8.82 -15.84
C GLU A 661 54.45 -8.91 -14.65
N ALA A 662 53.52 -7.95 -14.51
CA ALA A 662 52.43 -8.05 -13.54
C ALA A 662 51.57 -9.30 -13.79
N GLU A 663 51.19 -9.56 -15.05
CA GLU A 663 50.42 -10.75 -15.41
C GLU A 663 51.20 -12.07 -15.24
N LEU A 664 52.50 -12.09 -15.54
CA LEU A 664 53.38 -13.21 -15.23
C LEU A 664 53.42 -13.50 -13.72
N ARG A 665 53.52 -12.46 -12.87
CA ARG A 665 53.48 -12.59 -11.41
C ARG A 665 52.11 -13.07 -10.92
N ASN A 666 51.02 -12.56 -11.50
CA ASN A 666 49.65 -12.99 -11.22
C ASN A 666 49.49 -14.50 -11.48
N HIS A 667 49.89 -14.98 -12.66
CA HIS A 667 49.80 -16.38 -13.07
C HIS A 667 50.79 -17.34 -12.38
N THR A 668 51.86 -16.85 -11.75
CA THR A 668 52.92 -17.72 -11.17
C THR A 668 53.09 -17.60 -9.67
N GLN A 669 53.29 -16.39 -9.15
CA GLN A 669 53.64 -16.12 -7.75
C GLN A 669 52.41 -15.86 -6.87
N ARG A 670 51.34 -15.30 -7.46
CA ARG A 670 50.07 -15.00 -6.78
C ARG A 670 48.97 -16.05 -7.07
N ALA A 671 49.29 -17.06 -7.87
CA ALA A 671 48.37 -18.12 -8.26
C ALA A 671 48.20 -19.19 -7.17
N THR A 672 46.94 -19.47 -6.83
CA THR A 672 46.49 -20.60 -6.01
C THR A 672 45.85 -21.67 -6.89
N TRP A 673 45.95 -22.94 -6.50
CA TRP A 673 45.32 -24.06 -7.20
C TRP A 673 44.32 -24.78 -6.30
N ILE A 674 43.17 -25.17 -6.86
CA ILE A 674 42.16 -25.99 -6.19
C ILE A 674 42.02 -27.29 -6.99
N GLY A 675 42.58 -28.38 -6.46
CA GLY A 675 42.83 -29.61 -7.21
C GLY A 675 44.29 -29.74 -7.62
N ASP A 676 44.56 -30.54 -8.66
CA ASP A 676 45.92 -30.82 -9.11
C ASP A 676 46.53 -29.63 -9.86
N LYS A 677 47.75 -29.24 -9.50
CA LYS A 677 48.46 -28.13 -10.14
C LYS A 677 48.97 -28.52 -11.52
N LEU A 678 48.43 -27.89 -12.56
CA LEU A 678 48.85 -28.11 -13.95
C LEU A 678 50.02 -27.18 -14.35
N PRO A 679 50.88 -27.60 -15.30
CA PRO A 679 51.97 -26.75 -15.81
C PRO A 679 51.42 -25.65 -16.72
N ILE A 680 51.56 -24.40 -16.30
CA ILE A 680 51.16 -23.20 -17.06
C ILE A 680 52.21 -22.93 -18.15
N ASP A 681 51.80 -22.61 -19.38
CA ASP A 681 52.72 -22.19 -20.43
C ASP A 681 53.14 -20.72 -20.21
N LEU A 682 54.41 -20.53 -19.86
CA LEU A 682 54.99 -19.21 -19.62
C LEU A 682 55.72 -18.63 -20.84
N THR A 683 55.87 -19.39 -21.94
CA THR A 683 56.63 -18.96 -23.12
C THR A 683 56.05 -17.70 -23.77
N LEU A 684 54.73 -17.53 -23.70
CA LEU A 684 54.02 -16.33 -24.18
C LEU A 684 54.44 -15.07 -23.41
N PHE A 685 54.63 -15.15 -22.09
CA PHE A 685 55.09 -14.02 -21.27
C PHE A 685 56.55 -13.65 -21.54
N TYR A 686 57.42 -14.63 -21.85
CA TYR A 686 58.83 -14.34 -22.18
C TYR A 686 58.99 -13.79 -23.60
N ARG A 687 58.36 -14.40 -24.62
CA ARG A 687 58.42 -13.90 -26.02
C ARG A 687 57.84 -12.49 -26.17
N ALA A 688 56.76 -12.17 -25.46
CA ALA A 688 56.18 -10.83 -25.50
C ALA A 688 57.10 -9.79 -24.81
N LYS A 689 57.93 -10.19 -23.83
CA LYS A 689 58.94 -9.30 -23.24
C LYS A 689 60.06 -8.99 -24.23
N GLU A 690 60.61 -10.01 -24.90
CA GLU A 690 61.65 -9.86 -25.92
C GLU A 690 61.21 -8.95 -27.08
N ASN A 691 59.94 -9.04 -27.50
CA ASN A 691 59.37 -8.17 -28.53
C ASN A 691 59.12 -6.73 -28.03
N LEU A 692 58.67 -6.54 -26.78
CA LEU A 692 58.47 -5.22 -26.18
C LEU A 692 59.79 -4.46 -25.98
N GLU A 693 60.88 -5.15 -25.68
CA GLU A 693 62.23 -4.57 -25.58
C GLU A 693 62.79 -4.14 -26.96
N MET A 694 62.09 -4.42 -28.07
CA MET A 694 62.41 -3.97 -29.44
C MET A 694 61.33 -3.07 -30.08
N MET A 695 60.33 -2.59 -29.32
CA MET A 695 59.27 -1.71 -29.84
C MET A 695 59.36 -0.27 -29.30
N ASP A 696 58.97 0.71 -30.13
CA ASP A 696 58.81 2.10 -29.71
C ASP A 696 57.60 2.27 -28.76
N GLY A 697 57.73 3.17 -27.79
CA GLY A 697 56.75 3.36 -26.71
C GLY A 697 55.34 3.73 -27.19
N SER A 698 55.22 4.34 -28.37
CA SER A 698 53.91 4.65 -28.97
C SER A 698 53.08 3.43 -29.35
N GLN A 699 53.72 2.28 -29.61
CA GLN A 699 53.05 1.04 -30.01
C GLN A 699 52.57 0.22 -28.81
N VAL A 700 53.29 0.27 -27.69
CA VAL A 700 52.98 -0.44 -26.44
C VAL A 700 51.62 -0.02 -25.88
N ASP A 701 51.35 1.29 -25.90
CA ASP A 701 50.18 1.91 -25.28
C ASP A 701 48.85 1.51 -25.96
N ASN A 702 48.87 1.22 -27.27
CA ASN A 702 47.71 0.69 -28.00
C ASN A 702 47.46 -0.79 -27.72
N TRP A 703 48.51 -1.59 -27.55
CA TRP A 703 48.40 -3.03 -27.29
C TRP A 703 47.74 -3.31 -25.93
N VAL A 704 48.11 -2.54 -24.90
CA VAL A 704 47.50 -2.60 -23.56
C VAL A 704 46.02 -2.20 -23.59
N LYS A 705 45.65 -1.20 -24.38
CA LYS A 705 44.24 -0.75 -24.53
C LYS A 705 43.35 -1.81 -25.18
N MET A 706 43.82 -2.47 -26.25
CA MET A 706 43.09 -3.60 -26.86
C MET A 706 42.94 -4.78 -25.91
N GLY A 707 43.98 -5.11 -25.13
CA GLY A 707 43.94 -6.17 -24.13
C GLY A 707 42.82 -6.01 -23.08
N ARG A 708 42.53 -4.77 -22.65
CA ARG A 708 41.45 -4.48 -21.69
C ARG A 708 40.03 -4.52 -22.29
N ALA A 709 39.89 -4.51 -23.61
CA ALA A 709 38.58 -4.50 -24.29
C ALA A 709 38.03 -5.90 -24.61
N GLY A 710 38.81 -6.97 -24.38
CA GLY A 710 38.46 -8.35 -24.76
C GLY A 710 38.76 -8.70 -26.23
N GLU A 711 38.93 -7.70 -27.10
CA GLU A 711 39.33 -7.88 -28.50
C GLU A 711 40.86 -8.02 -28.65
N LYS A 712 41.37 -9.24 -28.45
CA LYS A 712 42.75 -9.57 -28.87
C LYS A 712 42.79 -9.78 -30.40
N PRO A 713 43.63 -9.03 -31.16
CA PRO A 713 43.66 -9.14 -32.61
C PRO A 713 44.25 -10.49 -33.06
N SER A 714 43.43 -11.28 -33.76
CA SER A 714 43.79 -12.62 -34.28
C SER A 714 44.89 -12.59 -35.35
N HIS A 715 45.22 -11.44 -35.93
CA HIS A 715 46.13 -11.30 -37.06
C HIS A 715 47.62 -11.14 -36.69
N LEU A 716 47.98 -11.18 -35.39
CA LEU A 716 49.37 -11.19 -34.92
C LEU A 716 49.79 -12.52 -34.29
N PHE A 717 48.92 -13.53 -34.30
CA PHE A 717 49.15 -14.86 -33.73
C PHE A 717 48.78 -15.95 -34.74
N GLY A 718 49.70 -16.21 -35.67
CA GLY A 718 49.67 -17.39 -36.56
C GLY A 718 50.33 -18.61 -35.93
#